data_AF-A0A2T6DNW1-F1
#
_entry.id   AF-A0A2T6DNW1-F1
#
_cell.length_a   1.000
_cell.length_b   1.000
_cell.length_c   1.000
_cell.angle_alpha   90.00
_cell.angle_beta   90.00
_cell.angle_gamma   90.00
#
_symmetry.space_group_name_H-M   'P 1'
#
loop_
_entity.id
_entity.type
_entity.pdbx_description
1 polymer ?
#
loop_
_entity_poly.entity_id
_entity_poly.type
_entity_poly.pdbx_seq_one_letter_code
_entity_poly.pdbx_strand_id
1 'polypeptide(L)'
;MWLDGSRQWYPCQSAGPVVNLLTSATSMRSSFSSTRYICHLAVLGALVLPCAYALSRGEAVREQPPKTATELFDARKVWPVHLTFTAENWLAMDPDGGKPPANGRFPGAPGGGGPGPGGGPPGGGRGGGRGGMGPAMFMAPEVMKLADADKDGKLSEKEFASASDALFAKADKASTESISQDALREALTAIPRPGGPGGGGPRFQAEDGRRNGLAGSMGIDFKFVKGDLNFSGQEFKEIAARYKGNSTFMASRTSLKKSMKLDLNKYVKGQKLDEVSTINLHSNVMDPGWMNEVLSYRLYADAGVHSPRTSYAQVYVTVPGKYNKDYMGLYTIVEDVDKEFFKSRTAKKDGAIFKPSTHDLFKDLGDDWKSYNQIYDPKVALSANDKKRMMDFSRLVTKADDKEFEAQVGEYLDLDQFARYMAVTVYLSTMDSILGMGQNFYIYLDPGCNKLQFIPWDMDGSFGKMGMGSDVENLSIRQPWRGQNRFLERVFKVAAFKQLYMKYMQDFSKTIFLPSRLASQVDELAVVLRPVVAQESKEKMERFEYTVSGAGNPPAGGGGPDGRGPGRAMAQAIKTFVTARARSVEEQLNGREPVARADGRGFGGPGGPGGRGGGMRGPGPEGLAPQLFTKLDADGNGAVTRAEWAKETTRLFRAWDEKGSGFVTLEQLQSGIAKDLFPMPPGGGRGGPGGFPPPGGPFPPPMP
;
A
#
# COMPACT_ATOMS: atom_id res chain seq x y z
N MET A 1 6.60 14.57 21.94
CA MET A 1 5.68 15.54 21.29
C MET A 1 4.34 14.90 20.87
N TRP A 2 3.65 14.19 21.80
CA TRP A 2 2.32 13.61 21.58
C TRP A 2 1.30 14.53 22.24
N LEU A 3 0.63 15.39 21.44
CA LEU A 3 -0.48 16.18 21.97
C LEU A 3 -1.66 15.25 22.23
N ASP A 4 -2.25 15.38 23.42
CA ASP A 4 -3.46 14.67 23.89
C ASP A 4 -4.60 14.70 22.83
N GLY A 5 -5.29 13.58 22.73
CA GLY A 5 -6.33 13.26 21.74
C GLY A 5 -7.70 13.88 22.02
N SER A 6 -7.80 14.85 22.93
CA SER A 6 -9.00 15.66 23.15
C SER A 6 -9.13 16.73 22.05
N ARG A 7 -9.42 16.31 20.81
CA ARG A 7 -9.55 17.23 19.67
C ARG A 7 -10.98 17.44 19.23
N GLN A 8 -11.32 18.72 19.10
CA GLN A 8 -12.61 19.19 18.63
C GLN A 8 -12.71 18.92 17.13
N TRP A 9 -13.59 17.97 16.76
CA TRP A 9 -13.92 17.73 15.36
C TRP A 9 -14.73 18.92 14.84
N TYR A 10 -14.27 19.52 13.74
CA TYR A 10 -14.98 20.64 13.14
C TYR A 10 -16.25 20.11 12.47
N PRO A 11 -17.45 20.51 12.92
CA PRO A 11 -18.67 20.17 12.21
C PRO A 11 -18.61 20.78 10.81
N CYS A 12 -19.24 20.10 9.85
CA CYS A 12 -19.42 20.58 8.50
C CYS A 12 -19.97 22.03 8.54
N GLN A 13 -19.15 23.00 8.17
CA GLN A 13 -19.54 24.41 8.25
C GLN A 13 -20.57 24.68 7.15
N SER A 14 -21.73 25.22 7.54
CA SER A 14 -22.66 25.85 6.60
C SER A 14 -21.97 27.08 6.03
N ALA A 15 -22.08 27.30 4.72
CA ALA A 15 -21.45 28.42 4.03
C ALA A 15 -21.96 29.75 4.62
N GLY A 16 -21.17 30.36 5.50
CA GLY A 16 -21.35 31.69 6.05
C GLY A 16 -19.99 32.41 6.03
N PRO A 17 -19.96 33.76 5.98
CA PRO A 17 -18.72 34.49 5.81
C PRO A 17 -17.78 34.22 6.99
N VAL A 18 -16.54 33.84 6.66
CA VAL A 18 -15.46 33.61 7.62
C VAL A 18 -15.14 34.95 8.29
N VAL A 19 -15.69 35.19 9.49
CA VAL A 19 -15.24 36.27 10.36
C VAL A 19 -14.06 35.76 11.15
N ASN A 20 -12.87 36.26 10.81
CA ASN A 20 -11.67 36.09 11.62
C ASN A 20 -11.88 36.75 12.98
N LEU A 21 -12.01 35.94 14.03
CA LEU A 21 -11.83 36.35 15.41
C LEU A 21 -10.74 35.47 15.99
N LEU A 22 -9.56 36.06 16.19
CA LEU A 22 -8.66 35.86 17.34
C LEU A 22 -7.37 36.65 17.12
N THR A 23 -7.31 37.84 17.71
CA THR A 23 -6.06 38.44 18.20
C THR A 23 -6.27 38.90 19.63
N SER A 24 -5.20 38.80 20.42
CA SER A 24 -4.97 39.34 21.75
C SER A 24 -5.10 38.37 22.92
N ALA A 25 -3.96 37.85 23.37
CA ALA A 25 -3.62 37.82 24.79
C ALA A 25 -2.09 37.67 24.95
N THR A 26 -1.41 38.80 25.16
CA THR A 26 -0.06 38.82 25.72
C THR A 26 -0.08 39.63 27.02
N SER A 27 0.63 39.11 28.02
CA SER A 27 1.14 39.75 29.24
C SER A 27 0.46 39.31 30.54
N MET A 28 1.12 38.40 31.24
CA MET A 28 1.35 38.54 32.67
C MET A 28 2.79 38.12 32.98
N ARG A 29 3.62 39.11 33.29
CA ARG A 29 4.85 38.92 34.07
C ARG A 29 4.44 38.78 35.53
N SER A 30 4.95 37.77 36.22
CA SER A 30 5.18 37.89 37.66
C SER A 30 6.50 37.23 38.03
N SER A 31 7.24 37.97 38.84
CA SER A 31 8.56 37.72 39.39
C SER A 31 8.52 36.59 40.42
N PHE A 32 9.48 35.67 40.41
CA PHE A 32 9.84 34.94 41.63
C PHE A 32 11.35 34.77 41.78
N SER A 33 11.78 35.17 42.97
CA SER A 33 13.14 35.32 43.48
C SER A 33 13.79 33.97 43.80
N SER A 34 15.10 33.93 43.60
CA SER A 34 16.06 32.94 44.05
C SER A 34 15.93 32.69 45.56
N THR A 35 15.73 31.44 46.00
CA THR A 35 16.34 30.78 47.18
C THR A 35 15.60 29.46 47.44
N ARG A 36 16.29 28.31 47.30
CA ARG A 36 16.13 27.02 48.02
C ARG A 36 16.68 25.85 47.18
N TYR A 37 18.00 25.79 47.09
CA TYR A 37 18.71 24.51 46.94
C TYR A 37 18.82 23.89 48.35
N ILE A 38 18.91 22.57 48.43
CA ILE A 38 18.93 21.72 49.65
C ILE A 38 17.53 21.28 50.11
N CYS A 39 16.92 20.35 49.36
CA CYS A 39 15.98 19.33 49.88
C CYS A 39 15.65 18.19 48.88
N HIS A 40 16.20 18.20 47.66
CA HIS A 40 15.85 17.21 46.62
C HIS A 40 16.58 15.86 46.67
N LEU A 41 17.54 15.64 47.58
CA LEU A 41 18.29 14.36 47.62
C LEU A 41 17.66 13.27 48.51
N ALA A 42 16.72 13.60 49.39
CA ALA A 42 16.10 12.60 50.27
C ALA A 42 14.85 11.91 49.66
N VAL A 43 14.16 12.57 48.71
CA VAL A 43 12.92 12.04 48.10
C VAL A 43 13.21 11.11 46.91
N LEU A 44 14.36 11.26 46.26
CA LEU A 44 14.80 10.35 45.18
C LEU A 44 15.17 8.95 45.70
N GLY A 45 15.64 8.83 46.94
CA GLY A 45 15.95 7.52 47.55
C GLY A 45 14.69 6.68 47.82
N ALA A 46 13.58 7.31 48.22
CA ALA A 46 12.36 6.60 48.62
C ALA A 46 11.52 6.04 47.46
N LEU A 47 11.72 6.54 46.23
CA LEU A 47 11.01 6.08 45.03
C LEU A 47 11.83 5.12 44.15
N VAL A 48 13.17 5.19 44.22
CA VAL A 48 14.04 4.33 43.40
C VAL A 48 14.23 2.93 44.02
N LEU A 49 14.23 2.84 45.35
CA LEU A 49 14.40 1.56 46.07
C LEU A 49 13.24 0.55 45.88
N PRO A 50 11.95 0.94 45.90
CA PRO A 50 10.85 0.01 45.64
C PRO A 50 10.83 -0.49 44.18
N CYS A 51 11.16 0.36 43.21
CA CYS A 51 11.23 -0.02 41.79
C CYS A 51 12.38 -0.98 41.49
N ALA A 52 13.55 -0.79 42.11
CA ALA A 52 14.66 -1.73 42.01
C ALA A 52 14.34 -3.08 42.71
N TYR A 53 13.57 -3.05 43.80
CA TYR A 53 13.15 -4.25 44.51
C TYR A 53 12.09 -5.06 43.73
N ALA A 54 11.14 -4.40 43.07
CA ALA A 54 10.16 -5.05 42.18
C ALA A 54 10.82 -5.72 40.94
N LEU A 55 11.86 -5.08 40.38
CA LEU A 55 12.66 -5.65 39.27
C LEU A 55 13.45 -6.89 39.69
N SER A 56 13.86 -7.00 40.96
CA SER A 56 14.60 -8.17 41.48
C SER A 56 13.75 -9.40 41.79
N ARG A 57 12.41 -9.27 41.87
CA ARG A 57 11.52 -10.39 42.24
C ARG A 57 10.87 -11.13 41.07
N GLY A 58 11.05 -10.66 39.83
CA GLY A 58 10.36 -11.29 38.69
C GLY A 58 8.84 -11.29 38.86
N GLU A 59 8.28 -10.39 39.67
CA GLU A 59 6.84 -10.16 39.71
C GLU A 59 6.46 -9.60 38.36
N ALA A 60 5.84 -10.44 37.52
CA ALA A 60 5.27 -10.00 36.25
C ALA A 60 4.38 -8.79 36.54
N VAL A 61 4.74 -7.62 35.98
CA VAL A 61 3.86 -6.46 35.97
C VAL A 61 2.53 -6.96 35.42
N ARG A 62 1.49 -7.00 36.28
CA ARG A 62 0.17 -7.47 35.86
C ARG A 62 -0.28 -6.63 34.68
N GLU A 63 -0.31 -7.26 33.51
CA GLU A 63 -0.87 -6.68 32.29
C GLU A 63 -2.31 -6.27 32.61
N GLN A 64 -2.63 -4.99 32.45
CA GLN A 64 -3.97 -4.47 32.66
C GLN A 64 -4.58 -4.10 31.31
N PRO A 65 -5.87 -4.41 31.09
CA PRO A 65 -6.54 -3.98 29.88
C PRO A 65 -6.72 -2.46 29.84
N PRO A 66 -6.88 -1.87 28.65
CA PRO A 66 -7.12 -0.44 28.52
C PRO A 66 -8.43 -0.06 29.20
N LYS A 67 -8.42 1.05 29.93
CA LYS A 67 -9.61 1.58 30.62
C LYS A 67 -10.42 2.53 29.76
N THR A 68 -9.80 3.10 28.73
CA THR A 68 -10.41 4.06 27.81
C THR A 68 -9.91 3.82 26.40
N ALA A 69 -10.66 4.26 25.40
CA ALA A 69 -10.26 4.19 24.00
C ALA A 69 -9.03 5.06 23.70
N THR A 70 -8.86 6.18 24.40
CA THR A 70 -7.65 7.00 24.33
C THR A 70 -6.42 6.22 24.76
N GLU A 71 -6.53 5.41 25.83
CA GLU A 71 -5.45 4.52 26.26
C GLU A 71 -5.23 3.37 25.26
N LEU A 72 -6.32 2.71 24.82
CA LEU A 72 -6.27 1.61 23.85
C LEU A 72 -5.51 2.00 22.59
N PHE A 73 -5.73 3.21 22.09
CA PHE A 73 -5.12 3.72 20.87
C PHE A 73 -4.00 4.76 21.12
N ASP A 74 -3.22 4.58 22.19
CA ASP A 74 -1.92 5.26 22.32
C ASP A 74 -0.87 4.51 21.49
N ALA A 75 -0.35 5.15 20.45
CA ALA A 75 0.68 4.58 19.57
C ALA A 75 2.01 4.25 20.28
N ARG A 76 2.19 4.68 21.53
CA ARG A 76 3.36 4.31 22.37
C ARG A 76 3.11 3.05 23.20
N LYS A 77 1.92 2.45 23.10
CA LYS A 77 1.57 1.20 23.80
C LYS A 77 1.69 0.01 22.86
N VAL A 78 2.25 -1.07 23.40
CA VAL A 78 2.23 -2.41 22.80
C VAL A 78 1.44 -3.32 23.74
N TRP A 79 0.30 -3.80 23.26
CA TRP A 79 -0.62 -4.63 24.03
C TRP A 79 -0.30 -6.12 23.83
N PRO A 80 -0.10 -6.90 24.90
CA PRO A 80 -0.09 -8.34 24.80
C PRO A 80 -1.49 -8.85 24.42
N VAL A 81 -1.55 -9.64 23.36
CA VAL A 81 -2.77 -10.19 22.77
C VAL A 81 -2.56 -11.69 22.55
N HIS A 82 -3.48 -12.50 23.03
CA HIS A 82 -3.46 -13.95 22.80
C HIS A 82 -4.78 -14.41 22.19
N LEU A 83 -4.69 -14.99 21.01
CA LEU A 83 -5.82 -15.58 20.30
C LEU A 83 -5.83 -17.10 20.49
N THR A 84 -7.00 -17.67 20.74
CA THR A 84 -7.17 -19.12 20.80
C THR A 84 -8.25 -19.56 19.82
N PHE A 85 -7.95 -20.59 19.03
CA PHE A 85 -8.89 -21.17 18.08
C PHE A 85 -8.96 -22.69 18.26
N THR A 86 -10.10 -23.28 17.94
CA THR A 86 -10.16 -24.72 17.68
C THR A 86 -9.43 -25.04 16.37
N ALA A 87 -8.97 -26.27 16.20
CA ALA A 87 -8.33 -26.70 14.95
C ALA A 87 -9.25 -26.53 13.73
N GLU A 88 -10.54 -26.80 13.90
CA GLU A 88 -11.57 -26.61 12.88
C GLU A 88 -11.74 -25.15 12.48
N ASN A 89 -11.92 -24.24 13.45
CA ASN A 89 -12.06 -22.81 13.16
C ASN A 89 -10.79 -22.23 12.54
N TRP A 90 -9.62 -22.66 13.00
CA TRP A 90 -8.35 -22.25 12.40
C TRP A 90 -8.25 -22.66 10.91
N LEU A 91 -8.66 -23.90 10.59
CA LEU A 91 -8.66 -24.40 9.22
C LEU A 91 -9.71 -23.68 8.35
N ALA A 92 -10.91 -23.47 8.88
CA ALA A 92 -12.00 -22.81 8.18
C ALA A 92 -11.75 -21.32 7.89
N MET A 93 -10.87 -20.69 8.67
CA MET A 93 -10.46 -19.30 8.45
C MET A 93 -9.52 -19.14 7.24
N ASP A 94 -8.80 -20.21 6.86
CA ASP A 94 -7.91 -20.22 5.71
C ASP A 94 -8.71 -20.41 4.40
N PRO A 95 -8.75 -19.43 3.49
CA PRO A 95 -9.52 -19.55 2.24
C PRO A 95 -9.05 -20.70 1.34
N ASP A 96 -7.81 -21.18 1.51
CA ASP A 96 -7.28 -22.33 0.77
C ASP A 96 -7.61 -23.67 1.47
N GLY A 97 -8.40 -23.67 2.55
CA GLY A 97 -8.76 -24.86 3.32
C GLY A 97 -7.56 -25.61 3.90
N GLY A 98 -6.46 -24.88 4.16
CA GLY A 98 -5.18 -25.44 4.59
C GLY A 98 -4.47 -26.31 3.55
N LYS A 99 -4.98 -26.39 2.30
CA LYS A 99 -4.32 -27.13 1.23
C LYS A 99 -3.22 -26.26 0.60
N PRO A 100 -1.98 -26.77 0.44
CA PRO A 100 -1.03 -26.12 -0.45
C PRO A 100 -1.63 -26.06 -1.87
N PRO A 101 -1.28 -25.05 -2.68
CA PRO A 101 -1.86 -24.89 -4.02
C PRO A 101 -1.66 -26.17 -4.85
N ALA A 102 -2.64 -26.49 -5.69
CA ALA A 102 -2.68 -27.70 -6.52
C ALA A 102 -1.43 -27.89 -7.42
N ASN A 103 -0.63 -26.83 -7.62
CA ASN A 103 0.59 -26.85 -8.41
C ASN A 103 1.80 -26.76 -7.47
N GLY A 104 2.26 -27.92 -6.99
CA GLY A 104 3.27 -28.10 -5.95
C GLY A 104 4.68 -27.57 -6.26
N ARG A 105 4.86 -26.25 -6.39
CA ARG A 105 6.18 -25.58 -6.36
C ARG A 105 6.09 -24.21 -5.68
N PHE A 106 6.62 -24.14 -4.45
CA PHE A 106 6.89 -22.89 -3.74
C PHE A 106 8.22 -22.26 -4.20
N PRO A 107 8.28 -20.96 -4.53
CA PRO A 107 9.53 -20.20 -4.47
C PRO A 107 9.74 -19.66 -3.04
N GLY A 108 10.61 -20.30 -2.25
CA GLY A 108 11.50 -19.58 -1.33
C GLY A 108 11.14 -19.40 0.15
N ALA A 109 10.55 -20.39 0.84
CA ALA A 109 10.73 -20.50 2.30
C ALA A 109 11.88 -21.50 2.61
N PRO A 110 12.85 -21.19 3.48
CA PRO A 110 13.88 -22.14 3.89
C PRO A 110 13.25 -23.20 4.80
N GLY A 111 13.21 -24.44 4.35
CA GLY A 111 12.77 -25.56 5.17
C GLY A 111 13.86 -25.95 6.17
N GLY A 112 13.59 -25.75 7.46
CA GLY A 112 14.31 -26.41 8.54
C GLY A 112 13.75 -27.80 8.78
N GLY A 113 14.60 -28.82 8.67
CA GLY A 113 14.31 -30.20 9.05
C GLY A 113 15.63 -30.99 9.15
N GLY A 114 15.96 -31.41 10.38
CA GLY A 114 17.18 -32.14 10.74
C GLY A 114 17.20 -33.63 10.30
N PRO A 115 18.17 -34.43 10.80
CA PRO A 115 19.06 -35.23 9.95
C PRO A 115 18.75 -36.74 9.91
N GLY A 116 19.12 -37.40 8.80
CA GLY A 116 19.17 -38.86 8.65
C GLY A 116 19.76 -39.29 7.29
N PRO A 117 20.41 -40.47 7.18
CA PRO A 117 21.72 -40.57 6.54
C PRO A 117 21.74 -41.30 5.17
N GLY A 118 22.72 -40.91 4.34
CA GLY A 118 23.42 -41.80 3.41
C GLY A 118 22.91 -41.91 1.97
N GLY A 119 23.79 -41.60 1.00
CA GLY A 119 23.81 -42.27 -0.31
C GLY A 119 23.87 -41.38 -1.57
N GLY A 120 25.09 -41.05 -2.03
CA GLY A 120 25.49 -40.96 -3.46
C GLY A 120 25.01 -39.79 -4.35
N PRO A 121 25.86 -39.24 -5.27
CA PRO A 121 25.50 -38.16 -6.20
C PRO A 121 24.84 -38.73 -7.47
N PRO A 122 23.98 -37.98 -8.20
CA PRO A 122 24.51 -37.30 -9.40
C PRO A 122 23.73 -36.07 -9.89
N GLY A 123 24.36 -35.31 -10.81
CA GLY A 123 23.64 -34.75 -11.96
C GLY A 123 23.40 -33.25 -11.94
N GLY A 124 24.31 -32.50 -12.56
CA GLY A 124 24.11 -31.09 -12.90
C GLY A 124 22.98 -30.90 -13.90
N GLY A 125 22.00 -30.09 -13.53
CA GLY A 125 20.94 -29.60 -14.41
C GLY A 125 20.57 -28.17 -14.03
N ARG A 126 21.04 -27.20 -14.82
CA ARG A 126 20.63 -25.79 -14.75
C ARG A 126 19.14 -25.69 -15.07
N GLY A 127 18.32 -25.38 -14.08
CA GLY A 127 16.87 -25.15 -14.22
C GLY A 127 16.49 -23.72 -13.81
N GLY A 128 15.72 -23.06 -14.68
CA GLY A 128 15.44 -21.62 -14.69
C GLY A 128 14.78 -21.03 -13.44
N GLY A 129 15.03 -19.73 -13.25
CA GLY A 129 14.60 -18.92 -12.11
C GLY A 129 13.08 -18.83 -11.98
N ARG A 130 12.60 -18.97 -10.74
CA ARG A 130 11.19 -18.95 -10.36
C ARG A 130 10.64 -17.53 -10.23
N GLY A 131 9.39 -17.38 -10.68
CA GLY A 131 8.66 -16.12 -10.84
C GLY A 131 8.57 -15.23 -9.59
N GLY A 132 9.00 -13.98 -9.78
CA GLY A 132 8.61 -12.85 -8.95
C GLY A 132 7.35 -12.17 -9.49
N MET A 133 6.74 -11.33 -8.66
CA MET A 133 5.56 -10.51 -8.96
C MET A 133 5.91 -9.40 -9.96
N GLY A 134 6.12 -9.79 -11.22
CA GLY A 134 6.49 -8.93 -12.34
C GLY A 134 5.35 -8.76 -13.35
N PRO A 135 5.57 -7.94 -14.41
CA PRO A 135 4.56 -7.61 -15.42
C PRO A 135 3.85 -8.83 -16.04
N ALA A 136 4.57 -9.93 -16.23
CA ALA A 136 4.07 -11.14 -16.87
C ALA A 136 2.86 -11.77 -16.17
N MET A 137 2.74 -11.62 -14.84
CA MET A 137 1.62 -12.17 -14.06
C MET A 137 0.27 -11.52 -14.44
N PHE A 138 0.30 -10.24 -14.86
CA PHE A 138 -0.89 -9.49 -15.25
C PHE A 138 -1.19 -9.57 -16.75
N MET A 139 -0.18 -9.80 -17.59
CA MET A 139 -0.35 -9.86 -19.05
C MET A 139 -0.79 -11.22 -19.56
N ALA A 140 -0.21 -12.30 -19.03
CA ALA A 140 -0.49 -13.63 -19.56
C ALA A 140 -1.99 -14.00 -19.50
N PRO A 141 -2.75 -13.69 -18.43
CA PRO A 141 -4.19 -13.99 -18.40
C PRO A 141 -5.00 -13.21 -19.45
N GLU A 142 -4.56 -12.01 -19.83
CA GLU A 142 -5.24 -11.19 -20.85
C GLU A 142 -4.87 -11.65 -22.26
N VAL A 143 -3.61 -12.04 -22.50
CA VAL A 143 -3.20 -12.69 -23.75
C VAL A 143 -3.93 -14.01 -23.93
N MET A 144 -4.06 -14.80 -22.86
CA MET A 144 -4.82 -16.05 -22.82
C MET A 144 -6.27 -15.82 -23.27
N LYS A 145 -6.99 -14.87 -22.66
CA LYS A 145 -8.38 -14.56 -23.03
C LYS A 145 -8.56 -14.08 -24.46
N LEU A 146 -7.56 -13.41 -25.03
CA LEU A 146 -7.63 -12.86 -26.39
C LEU A 146 -7.30 -13.92 -27.45
N ALA A 147 -6.40 -14.85 -27.13
CA ALA A 147 -5.87 -15.81 -28.09
C ALA A 147 -6.53 -17.20 -27.98
N ASP A 148 -7.01 -17.59 -26.80
CA ASP A 148 -7.70 -18.87 -26.54
C ASP A 148 -9.13 -18.81 -27.10
N ALA A 149 -9.28 -19.20 -28.36
CA ALA A 149 -10.51 -19.04 -29.10
C ALA A 149 -11.53 -20.13 -28.73
N ASP A 150 -11.04 -21.34 -28.43
CA ASP A 150 -11.89 -22.48 -28.05
C ASP A 150 -12.14 -22.59 -26.53
N LYS A 151 -11.44 -21.76 -25.73
CA LYS A 151 -11.58 -21.62 -24.27
C LYS A 151 -11.17 -22.87 -23.51
N ASP A 152 -10.19 -23.61 -24.02
CA ASP A 152 -9.68 -24.82 -23.40
C ASP A 152 -8.59 -24.56 -22.33
N GLY A 153 -8.18 -23.29 -22.17
CA GLY A 153 -7.22 -22.84 -21.17
C GLY A 153 -5.76 -22.98 -21.59
N LYS A 154 -5.47 -23.28 -22.85
CA LYS A 154 -4.13 -23.35 -23.46
C LYS A 154 -4.16 -22.74 -24.87
N LEU A 155 -2.99 -22.35 -25.40
CA LEU A 155 -2.90 -21.77 -26.75
C LEU A 155 -2.30 -22.79 -27.70
N SER A 156 -3.03 -23.17 -28.73
CA SER A 156 -2.46 -23.86 -29.89
C SER A 156 -1.59 -22.90 -30.73
N GLU A 157 -0.71 -23.45 -31.57
CA GLU A 157 0.12 -22.65 -32.49
C GLU A 157 -0.75 -21.79 -33.41
N LYS A 158 -1.90 -22.33 -33.84
CA LYS A 158 -2.86 -21.66 -34.71
C LYS A 158 -3.54 -20.48 -34.02
N GLU A 159 -3.94 -20.63 -32.77
CA GLU A 159 -4.55 -19.58 -31.96
C GLU A 159 -3.57 -18.45 -31.66
N PHE A 160 -2.34 -18.81 -31.28
CA PHE A 160 -1.28 -17.85 -31.02
C PHE A 160 -0.91 -17.06 -32.28
N ALA A 161 -0.78 -17.73 -33.43
CA ALA A 161 -0.53 -17.09 -34.71
C ALA A 161 -1.68 -16.17 -35.13
N SER A 162 -2.94 -16.62 -34.98
CA SER A 162 -4.13 -15.83 -35.34
C SER A 162 -4.24 -14.54 -34.51
N ALA A 163 -3.97 -14.63 -33.19
CA ALA A 163 -3.96 -13.46 -32.32
C ALA A 163 -2.82 -12.49 -32.65
N SER A 164 -1.65 -13.02 -33.01
CA SER A 164 -0.49 -12.23 -33.45
C SER A 164 -0.75 -11.51 -34.77
N ASP A 165 -1.35 -12.18 -35.75
CA ASP A 165 -1.71 -11.60 -37.05
C ASP A 165 -2.77 -10.50 -36.90
N ALA A 166 -3.74 -10.69 -36.02
CA ALA A 166 -4.74 -9.66 -35.70
C ALA A 166 -4.09 -8.40 -35.09
N LEU A 167 -3.06 -8.57 -34.28
CA LEU A 167 -2.30 -7.45 -33.72
C LEU A 167 -1.46 -6.73 -34.79
N PHE A 168 -0.81 -7.47 -35.69
CA PHE A 168 -0.06 -6.91 -36.81
C PHE A 168 -0.97 -6.09 -37.73
N ALA A 169 -2.12 -6.65 -38.14
CA ALA A 169 -3.08 -5.95 -38.99
C ALA A 169 -3.62 -4.66 -38.35
N LYS A 170 -3.70 -4.62 -37.01
CA LYS A 170 -4.11 -3.43 -36.26
C LYS A 170 -3.01 -2.36 -36.16
N ALA A 171 -1.75 -2.79 -36.20
CA ALA A 171 -0.59 -1.90 -36.26
C ALA A 171 -0.35 -1.39 -37.69
N ASP A 172 -0.55 -2.22 -38.70
CA ASP A 172 -0.39 -1.88 -40.12
C ASP A 172 -1.65 -1.19 -40.70
N LYS A 173 -2.03 -0.06 -40.13
CA LYS A 173 -3.22 0.71 -40.58
C LYS A 173 -3.11 1.18 -42.03
N ALA A 174 -1.88 1.38 -42.51
CA ALA A 174 -1.60 1.85 -43.86
C ALA A 174 -1.53 0.70 -44.89
N SER A 175 -1.64 -0.57 -44.44
CA SER A 175 -1.47 -1.77 -45.29
C SER A 175 -0.14 -1.76 -46.05
N THR A 176 0.93 -1.31 -45.39
CA THR A 176 2.28 -1.17 -45.93
C THR A 176 3.12 -2.44 -45.79
N GLU A 177 2.54 -3.53 -45.25
CA GLU A 177 3.20 -4.81 -44.94
C GLU A 177 4.42 -4.69 -44.01
N SER A 178 4.55 -3.53 -43.37
CA SER A 178 5.62 -3.13 -42.47
C SER A 178 5.06 -2.15 -41.44
N ILE A 179 5.51 -2.28 -40.19
CA ILE A 179 5.06 -1.43 -39.07
C ILE A 179 6.23 -0.75 -38.39
N SER A 180 6.01 0.50 -37.96
CA SER A 180 6.96 1.24 -37.13
C SER A 180 6.75 0.96 -35.65
N GLN A 181 7.72 1.32 -34.81
CA GLN A 181 7.62 1.17 -33.36
C GLN A 181 6.44 1.96 -32.78
N ASP A 182 6.13 3.12 -33.34
CA ASP A 182 4.98 3.93 -32.94
C ASP A 182 3.65 3.31 -33.35
N ALA A 183 3.58 2.71 -34.54
CA ALA A 183 2.40 1.97 -34.99
C ALA A 183 2.12 0.75 -34.10
N LEU A 184 3.18 0.01 -33.72
CA LEU A 184 3.08 -1.10 -32.77
C LEU A 184 2.62 -0.62 -31.38
N ARG A 185 3.16 0.51 -30.90
CA ARG A 185 2.74 1.14 -29.64
C ARG A 185 1.27 1.54 -29.67
N GLU A 186 0.81 2.12 -30.76
CA GLU A 186 -0.59 2.52 -30.94
C GLU A 186 -1.52 1.30 -30.95
N ALA A 187 -1.16 0.24 -31.67
CA ALA A 187 -1.93 -1.00 -31.72
C ALA A 187 -2.06 -1.68 -30.35
N LEU A 188 -0.97 -1.78 -29.59
CA LEU A 188 -0.95 -2.32 -28.22
C LEU A 188 -1.80 -1.48 -27.25
N THR A 189 -1.90 -0.18 -27.49
CA THR A 189 -2.74 0.74 -26.69
C THR A 189 -4.23 0.61 -27.05
N ALA A 190 -4.53 0.26 -28.30
CA ALA A 190 -5.88 0.13 -28.83
C ALA A 190 -6.54 -1.24 -28.56
N ILE A 191 -5.83 -2.24 -28.03
CA ILE A 191 -6.42 -3.53 -27.61
C ILE A 191 -7.43 -3.24 -26.49
N PRO A 192 -8.74 -3.52 -26.68
CA PRO A 192 -9.76 -3.24 -25.68
C PRO A 192 -9.47 -4.06 -24.41
N ARG A 193 -9.08 -3.35 -23.35
CA ARG A 193 -9.05 -3.94 -22.01
C ARG A 193 -10.44 -3.75 -21.41
N PRO A 194 -11.02 -4.77 -20.77
CA PRO A 194 -12.38 -4.63 -20.31
C PRO A 194 -12.40 -3.74 -19.04
N GLY A 195 -12.64 -2.46 -19.29
CA GLY A 195 -12.64 -1.35 -18.33
C GLY A 195 -12.32 0.01 -18.97
N GLY A 196 -13.12 0.46 -19.95
CA GLY A 196 -13.08 1.82 -20.51
C GLY A 196 -11.78 2.25 -21.23
N PRO A 197 -11.82 3.31 -22.06
CA PRO A 197 -10.60 3.87 -22.63
C PRO A 197 -9.82 4.60 -21.53
N GLY A 198 -8.69 4.04 -21.08
CA GLY A 198 -7.68 4.79 -20.30
C GLY A 198 -7.12 4.17 -19.01
N GLY A 199 -7.60 3.02 -18.52
CA GLY A 199 -7.22 2.49 -17.20
C GLY A 199 -6.41 1.19 -17.21
N GLY A 200 -5.09 1.26 -17.46
CA GLY A 200 -4.19 0.10 -17.40
C GLY A 200 -3.83 -0.38 -15.98
N GLY A 201 -4.81 -0.52 -15.09
CA GLY A 201 -4.64 -0.99 -13.71
C GLY A 201 -5.20 -2.41 -13.49
N PRO A 202 -4.78 -3.13 -12.43
CA PRO A 202 -5.37 -4.41 -12.06
C PRO A 202 -6.90 -4.28 -11.87
N ARG A 203 -7.66 -5.28 -12.30
CA ARG A 203 -9.09 -5.37 -11.95
C ARG A 203 -9.22 -5.62 -10.45
N PHE A 204 -9.74 -4.64 -9.73
CA PHE A 204 -10.03 -4.74 -8.31
C PHE A 204 -11.51 -5.01 -8.00
N GLN A 205 -12.37 -4.99 -9.01
CA GLN A 205 -13.77 -5.39 -8.88
C GLN A 205 -13.86 -6.91 -8.89
N ALA A 206 -14.54 -7.47 -7.89
CA ALA A 206 -14.90 -8.89 -7.85
C ALA A 206 -16.31 -9.12 -8.42
N GLU A 207 -16.73 -10.38 -8.48
CA GLU A 207 -18.13 -10.74 -8.75
C GLU A 207 -19.07 -10.07 -7.74
N ASP A 208 -20.26 -9.68 -8.19
CA ASP A 208 -21.28 -9.05 -7.36
C ASP A 208 -21.54 -9.85 -6.07
N GLY A 209 -21.52 -9.15 -4.94
CA GLY A 209 -21.73 -9.74 -3.62
C GLY A 209 -20.47 -10.36 -2.99
N ARG A 210 -19.35 -10.41 -3.72
CA ARG A 210 -18.04 -10.73 -3.13
C ARG A 210 -17.27 -9.47 -2.78
N ARG A 211 -16.26 -9.63 -1.92
CA ARG A 211 -15.37 -8.52 -1.55
C ARG A 211 -14.57 -8.01 -2.74
N ASN A 212 -14.37 -6.69 -2.81
CA ASN A 212 -13.44 -6.09 -3.76
C ASN A 212 -11.97 -6.20 -3.32
N GLY A 213 -11.10 -5.77 -4.22
CA GLY A 213 -9.65 -5.76 -4.09
C GLY A 213 -8.99 -6.96 -4.74
N LEU A 214 -7.65 -6.93 -4.83
CA LEU A 214 -6.84 -7.93 -5.54
C LEU A 214 -7.17 -9.38 -5.14
N ALA A 215 -7.36 -9.63 -3.85
CA ALA A 215 -7.69 -10.97 -3.37
C ALA A 215 -9.11 -11.38 -3.82
N GLY A 216 -10.07 -10.46 -3.74
CA GLY A 216 -11.45 -10.70 -4.14
C GLY A 216 -11.61 -10.95 -5.64
N SER A 217 -10.90 -10.19 -6.48
CA SER A 217 -10.85 -10.41 -7.93
C SER A 217 -10.20 -11.75 -8.31
N MET A 218 -9.43 -12.35 -7.40
CA MET A 218 -8.87 -13.71 -7.53
C MET A 218 -9.78 -14.79 -6.92
N GLY A 219 -11.01 -14.44 -6.50
CA GLY A 219 -11.97 -15.37 -5.91
C GLY A 219 -11.73 -15.67 -4.42
N ILE A 220 -10.79 -14.99 -3.76
CA ILE A 220 -10.47 -15.20 -2.35
C ILE A 220 -11.43 -14.38 -1.48
N ASP A 221 -12.26 -15.08 -0.72
CA ASP A 221 -13.10 -14.48 0.32
C ASP A 221 -12.67 -14.92 1.73
N PHE A 222 -12.85 -14.03 2.72
CA PHE A 222 -12.43 -14.28 4.09
C PHE A 222 -13.63 -14.47 5.00
N LYS A 223 -13.81 -15.72 5.45
CA LYS A 223 -14.90 -16.09 6.34
C LYS A 223 -14.56 -15.76 7.79
N PHE A 224 -15.58 -15.30 8.51
CA PHE A 224 -15.50 -15.19 9.97
C PHE A 224 -15.63 -16.57 10.61
N VAL A 225 -14.76 -16.83 11.58
CA VAL A 225 -14.79 -18.01 12.45
C VAL A 225 -14.83 -17.56 13.91
N LYS A 226 -15.22 -18.48 14.80
CA LYS A 226 -15.17 -18.23 16.25
C LYS A 226 -13.77 -18.44 16.80
N GLY A 227 -13.36 -17.58 17.72
CA GLY A 227 -12.16 -17.77 18.54
C GLY A 227 -12.30 -17.06 19.88
N ASP A 228 -11.35 -17.27 20.78
CA ASP A 228 -11.24 -16.51 22.03
C ASP A 228 -10.11 -15.49 21.91
N LEU A 229 -10.26 -14.36 22.59
CA LEU A 229 -9.26 -13.31 22.70
C LEU A 229 -8.98 -13.04 24.16
N ASN A 230 -7.71 -13.07 24.56
CA ASN A 230 -7.22 -12.41 25.76
C ASN A 230 -6.48 -11.13 25.33
N PHE A 231 -7.01 -9.97 25.71
CA PHE A 231 -6.42 -8.66 25.45
C PHE A 231 -5.87 -8.12 26.77
N SER A 232 -4.57 -8.29 26.99
CA SER A 232 -3.86 -7.77 28.17
C SER A 232 -4.54 -8.12 29.50
N GLY A 233 -4.92 -9.40 29.64
CA GLY A 233 -5.59 -9.95 30.82
C GLY A 233 -7.12 -9.94 30.75
N GLN A 234 -7.73 -9.19 29.83
CA GLN A 234 -9.19 -9.21 29.64
C GLN A 234 -9.61 -10.29 28.64
N GLU A 235 -10.50 -11.18 29.06
CA GLU A 235 -10.98 -12.27 28.22
C GLU A 235 -12.27 -11.93 27.47
N PHE A 236 -12.31 -12.36 26.21
CA PHE A 236 -13.45 -12.31 25.31
C PHE A 236 -13.65 -13.70 24.72
N LYS A 237 -14.83 -14.26 24.92
CA LYS A 237 -15.19 -15.60 24.43
C LYS A 237 -15.98 -15.50 23.13
N GLU A 238 -15.71 -16.44 22.23
CA GLU A 238 -16.40 -16.56 20.94
C GLU A 238 -16.44 -15.26 20.12
N ILE A 239 -15.33 -14.54 20.05
CA ILE A 239 -15.15 -13.42 19.13
C ILE A 239 -15.21 -13.92 17.68
N ALA A 240 -15.56 -13.03 16.75
CA ALA A 240 -15.44 -13.31 15.33
C ALA A 240 -14.09 -12.85 14.79
N ALA A 241 -13.32 -13.79 14.24
CA ALA A 241 -12.04 -13.51 13.61
C ALA A 241 -12.06 -13.89 12.14
N ARG A 242 -11.38 -13.10 11.29
CA ARG A 242 -11.09 -13.48 9.91
C ARG A 242 -9.78 -12.85 9.44
N TYR A 243 -9.17 -13.44 8.41
CA TYR A 243 -8.10 -12.76 7.69
C TYR A 243 -8.60 -11.51 6.96
N LYS A 244 -7.67 -10.60 6.66
CA LYS A 244 -7.90 -9.44 5.80
C LYS A 244 -6.67 -9.08 4.98
N GLY A 245 -6.89 -8.16 4.03
CA GLY A 245 -5.86 -7.60 3.18
C GLY A 245 -5.95 -8.09 1.73
N ASN A 246 -5.25 -7.38 0.85
CA ASN A 246 -5.09 -7.71 -0.56
C ASN A 246 -3.63 -8.16 -0.77
N SER A 247 -2.76 -7.27 -1.25
CA SER A 247 -1.33 -7.53 -1.44
C SER A 247 -0.65 -8.06 -0.17
N THR A 248 -1.00 -7.50 1.00
CA THR A 248 -0.48 -7.92 2.30
C THR A 248 -0.85 -9.38 2.63
N PHE A 249 -2.06 -9.81 2.31
CA PHE A 249 -2.45 -11.22 2.47
C PHE A 249 -1.70 -12.11 1.48
N MET A 250 -1.64 -11.71 0.20
CA MET A 250 -0.92 -12.48 -0.82
C MET A 250 0.56 -12.68 -0.48
N ALA A 251 1.20 -11.67 0.10
CA ALA A 251 2.59 -11.74 0.55
C ALA A 251 2.79 -12.59 1.82
N SER A 252 1.78 -12.71 2.69
CA SER A 252 1.86 -13.44 3.97
C SER A 252 1.09 -14.77 3.99
N ARG A 253 0.47 -15.18 2.87
CA ARG A 253 -0.44 -16.33 2.79
C ARG A 253 0.16 -17.64 3.30
N THR A 254 1.47 -17.85 3.13
CA THR A 254 2.19 -19.04 3.60
C THR A 254 2.80 -18.88 4.99
N SER A 255 2.76 -17.68 5.57
CA SER A 255 3.34 -17.39 6.88
C SER A 255 2.30 -17.45 8.00
N LEU A 256 2.72 -17.66 9.25
CA LEU A 256 1.82 -17.53 10.40
C LEU A 256 1.29 -16.09 10.54
N LYS A 257 2.11 -15.09 10.19
CA LYS A 257 1.86 -13.67 10.42
C LYS A 257 0.97 -13.04 9.34
N LYS A 258 -0.36 -13.19 9.48
CA LYS A 258 -1.37 -12.61 8.60
C LYS A 258 -2.16 -11.50 9.29
N SER A 259 -2.64 -10.52 8.53
CA SER A 259 -3.54 -9.48 9.06
C SER A 259 -4.92 -10.07 9.38
N MET A 260 -5.52 -9.62 10.48
CA MET A 260 -6.81 -10.12 10.96
C MET A 260 -7.77 -8.98 11.28
N LYS A 261 -9.07 -9.25 11.17
CA LYS A 261 -10.14 -8.41 11.71
C LYS A 261 -10.83 -9.19 12.83
N LEU A 262 -10.97 -8.56 13.99
CA LEU A 262 -11.59 -9.13 15.19
C LEU A 262 -12.84 -8.31 15.53
N ASP A 263 -14.01 -8.95 15.51
CA ASP A 263 -15.28 -8.37 15.94
C ASP A 263 -15.73 -9.10 17.21
N LEU A 264 -15.62 -8.40 18.33
CA LEU A 264 -15.91 -8.93 19.66
C LEU A 264 -17.43 -9.11 19.87
N ASN A 265 -18.23 -8.32 19.17
CA ASN A 265 -19.67 -8.19 19.40
C ASN A 265 -20.51 -8.95 18.36
N LYS A 266 -19.88 -9.68 17.42
CA LYS A 266 -20.60 -10.40 16.36
C LYS A 266 -21.47 -11.53 16.91
N TYR A 267 -20.85 -12.45 17.65
CA TYR A 267 -21.49 -13.67 18.16
C TYR A 267 -21.97 -13.49 19.61
N VAL A 268 -21.18 -12.85 20.47
CA VAL A 268 -21.57 -12.53 21.85
C VAL A 268 -21.86 -11.03 21.97
N LYS A 269 -23.12 -10.67 22.19
CA LYS A 269 -23.51 -9.26 22.25
C LYS A 269 -23.01 -8.58 23.53
N GLY A 270 -22.56 -7.34 23.41
CA GLY A 270 -22.10 -6.49 24.50
C GLY A 270 -20.59 -6.50 24.77
N GLN A 271 -19.83 -7.43 24.16
CA GLN A 271 -18.37 -7.46 24.30
C GLN A 271 -17.71 -6.27 23.59
N LYS A 272 -16.88 -5.51 24.31
CA LYS A 272 -16.14 -4.34 23.82
C LYS A 272 -14.81 -4.13 24.56
N LEU A 273 -13.90 -3.45 23.89
CA LEU A 273 -12.77 -2.76 24.50
C LEU A 273 -13.15 -1.28 24.63
N ASP A 274 -13.61 -0.87 25.82
CA ASP A 274 -14.21 0.45 26.05
C ASP A 274 -15.31 0.78 25.03
N GLU A 275 -15.12 1.78 24.17
CA GLU A 275 -16.15 2.22 23.21
C GLU A 275 -16.17 1.40 21.91
N VAL A 276 -15.16 0.54 21.65
CA VAL A 276 -15.02 -0.18 20.38
C VAL A 276 -15.33 -1.68 20.50
N SER A 277 -16.10 -2.19 19.55
CA SER A 277 -16.42 -3.62 19.42
C SER A 277 -15.61 -4.36 18.36
N THR A 278 -14.90 -3.63 17.49
CA THR A 278 -14.14 -4.21 16.39
C THR A 278 -12.77 -3.55 16.29
N ILE A 279 -11.73 -4.39 16.16
CA ILE A 279 -10.36 -3.94 15.93
C ILE A 279 -9.74 -4.69 14.76
N ASN A 280 -8.80 -4.04 14.07
CA ASN A 280 -8.01 -4.65 13.01
C ASN A 280 -6.57 -4.84 13.49
N LEU A 281 -6.03 -6.04 13.28
CA LEU A 281 -4.62 -6.36 13.50
C LEU A 281 -3.92 -6.37 12.14
N HIS A 282 -3.16 -5.31 11.85
CA HIS A 282 -2.39 -5.17 10.61
C HIS A 282 -0.98 -5.71 10.82
N SER A 283 -0.57 -6.67 9.97
CA SER A 283 0.67 -7.42 10.16
C SER A 283 1.94 -6.65 9.79
N ASN A 284 1.81 -5.54 9.05
CA ASN A 284 2.92 -4.74 8.55
C ASN A 284 4.01 -5.54 7.82
N VAL A 285 3.67 -6.70 7.23
CA VAL A 285 4.65 -7.47 6.43
C VAL A 285 5.15 -6.66 5.22
N MET A 286 4.33 -5.70 4.79
CA MET A 286 4.57 -4.61 3.85
C MET A 286 5.59 -3.55 4.30
N ASP A 287 5.77 -3.41 5.61
CA ASP A 287 6.34 -2.22 6.24
C ASP A 287 7.48 -2.52 7.20
N PRO A 288 8.75 -2.36 6.76
CA PRO A 288 9.90 -2.69 7.60
C PRO A 288 10.06 -1.77 8.82
N GLY A 289 9.36 -0.62 8.84
CA GLY A 289 9.36 0.29 9.98
C GLY A 289 8.21 0.09 10.97
N TRP A 290 7.14 -0.64 10.61
CA TRP A 290 5.87 -0.71 11.37
C TRP A 290 5.26 0.67 11.72
N MET A 291 5.62 1.73 11.01
CA MET A 291 5.30 3.12 11.37
C MET A 291 4.53 3.86 10.28
N ASN A 292 4.51 3.36 9.04
CA ASN A 292 3.92 4.07 7.91
C ASN A 292 2.45 4.42 8.17
N GLU A 293 1.66 3.42 8.57
CA GLU A 293 0.23 3.59 8.80
C GLU A 293 -0.06 4.45 10.04
N VAL A 294 0.68 4.23 11.13
CA VAL A 294 0.53 4.98 12.39
C VAL A 294 0.80 6.47 12.20
N LEU A 295 1.92 6.81 11.55
CA LEU A 295 2.28 8.22 11.32
C LEU A 295 1.38 8.86 10.26
N SER A 296 0.92 8.10 9.26
CA SER A 296 -0.03 8.60 8.26
C SER A 296 -1.36 8.97 8.88
N TYR A 297 -2.00 8.06 9.63
CA TYR A 297 -3.28 8.37 10.29
C TYR A 297 -3.16 9.53 11.26
N ARG A 298 -2.04 9.64 11.96
CA ARG A 298 -1.78 10.80 12.82
C ARG A 298 -1.72 12.11 12.03
N LEU A 299 -1.10 12.15 10.86
CA LEU A 299 -1.09 13.34 10.00
C LEU A 299 -2.50 13.74 9.55
N TYR A 300 -3.35 12.78 9.15
CA TYR A 300 -4.75 13.08 8.81
C TYR A 300 -5.53 13.61 10.02
N ALA A 301 -5.37 13.00 11.20
CA ALA A 301 -5.98 13.49 12.44
C ALA A 301 -5.46 14.88 12.83
N ASP A 302 -4.17 15.16 12.62
CA ASP A 302 -3.58 16.47 12.83
C ASP A 302 -4.09 17.54 11.85
N ALA A 303 -4.45 17.13 10.63
CA ALA A 303 -5.18 17.95 9.67
C ALA A 303 -6.68 18.05 9.98
N GLY A 304 -7.18 17.46 11.06
CA GLY A 304 -8.60 17.46 11.43
C GLY A 304 -9.49 16.65 10.47
N VAL A 305 -8.91 15.71 9.72
CA VAL A 305 -9.64 14.73 8.91
C VAL A 305 -9.97 13.55 9.80
N HIS A 306 -11.21 13.04 9.70
CA HIS A 306 -11.59 11.82 10.40
C HIS A 306 -10.64 10.69 10.00
N SER A 307 -9.94 10.12 10.98
CA SER A 307 -8.90 9.12 10.76
C SER A 307 -8.94 8.04 11.86
N PRO A 308 -8.68 6.76 11.52
CA PRO A 308 -8.48 5.70 12.49
C PRO A 308 -7.42 6.05 13.54
N ARG A 309 -7.68 5.73 14.81
CA ARG A 309 -6.67 5.72 15.86
C ARG A 309 -5.89 4.40 15.84
N THR A 310 -4.68 4.39 16.38
CA THR A 310 -3.79 3.22 16.35
C THR A 310 -2.99 2.99 17.62
N SER A 311 -2.65 1.74 17.88
CA SER A 311 -1.64 1.30 18.83
C SER A 311 -0.93 0.05 18.30
N TYR A 312 -0.16 -0.66 19.12
CA TYR A 312 0.53 -1.88 18.73
C TYR A 312 0.09 -3.08 19.57
N ALA A 313 0.31 -4.29 19.04
CA ALA A 313 0.09 -5.53 19.77
C ALA A 313 1.21 -6.55 19.54
N GLN A 314 1.61 -7.23 20.62
CA GLN A 314 2.31 -8.51 20.56
C GLN A 314 1.28 -9.61 20.50
N VAL A 315 1.18 -10.29 19.36
CA VAL A 315 0.14 -11.30 19.13
C VAL A 315 0.71 -12.70 19.30
N TYR A 316 0.06 -13.50 20.13
CA TYR A 316 0.30 -14.92 20.31
C TYR A 316 -0.92 -15.72 19.87
N VAL A 317 -0.71 -16.97 19.48
CA VAL A 317 -1.80 -17.86 19.07
C VAL A 317 -1.69 -19.26 19.65
N THR A 318 -2.83 -19.80 20.09
CA THR A 318 -2.98 -21.22 20.44
C THR A 318 -4.00 -21.89 19.53
N VAL A 319 -3.60 -23.02 18.97
CA VAL A 319 -4.46 -23.92 18.21
C VAL A 319 -4.10 -25.35 18.65
N PRO A 320 -4.97 -26.06 19.38
CA PRO A 320 -4.67 -27.40 19.88
C PRO A 320 -4.11 -28.31 18.77
N GLY A 321 -2.98 -28.95 19.05
CA GLY A 321 -2.27 -29.83 18.11
C GLY A 321 -1.46 -29.13 17.01
N LYS A 322 -1.41 -27.79 16.97
CA LYS A 322 -0.68 -27.04 15.93
C LYS A 322 0.21 -25.91 16.46
N TYR A 323 -0.32 -25.06 17.34
CA TYR A 323 0.39 -23.91 17.92
C TYR A 323 0.09 -23.84 19.43
N ASN A 324 1.11 -23.60 20.25
CA ASN A 324 0.96 -23.53 21.71
C ASN A 324 1.51 -22.21 22.24
N LYS A 325 0.65 -21.18 22.23
CA LYS A 325 1.02 -19.80 22.57
C LYS A 325 2.21 -19.32 21.73
N ASP A 326 2.23 -19.71 20.46
CA ASP A 326 3.29 -19.33 19.52
C ASP A 326 3.20 -17.85 19.22
N TYR A 327 4.36 -17.19 19.13
CA TYR A 327 4.43 -15.78 18.81
C TYR A 327 4.13 -15.56 17.32
N MET A 328 3.01 -14.89 17.04
CA MET A 328 2.57 -14.54 15.69
C MET A 328 3.29 -13.28 15.18
N GLY A 329 3.65 -12.36 16.08
CA GLY A 329 4.46 -11.17 15.79
C GLY A 329 3.90 -9.86 16.35
N LEU A 330 4.56 -8.76 16.00
CA LEU A 330 4.13 -7.38 16.21
C LEU A 330 3.13 -6.95 15.14
N TYR A 331 2.01 -6.41 15.60
CA TYR A 331 0.91 -5.90 14.77
C TYR A 331 0.62 -4.44 15.12
N THR A 332 0.11 -3.68 14.15
CA THR A 332 -0.58 -2.42 14.44
C THR A 332 -2.05 -2.75 14.73
N ILE A 333 -2.57 -2.29 15.86
CA ILE A 333 -4.01 -2.23 16.10
C ILE A 333 -4.54 -0.98 15.41
N VAL A 334 -5.55 -1.14 14.55
CA VAL A 334 -6.21 -0.04 13.84
C VAL A 334 -7.71 -0.05 14.16
N GLU A 335 -8.22 1.10 14.58
CA GLU A 335 -9.65 1.35 14.80
C GLU A 335 -10.46 1.05 13.53
N ASP A 336 -11.56 0.33 13.66
CA ASP A 336 -12.44 0.05 12.52
C ASP A 336 -13.26 1.29 12.14
N VAL A 337 -13.45 1.54 10.85
CA VAL A 337 -14.33 2.61 10.36
C VAL A 337 -15.74 2.06 10.20
N ASP A 338 -16.48 2.06 11.31
CA ASP A 338 -17.85 1.56 11.41
C ASP A 338 -18.80 2.63 12.01
N LYS A 339 -19.97 2.22 12.49
CA LYS A 339 -20.89 3.15 13.16
C LYS A 339 -20.35 3.67 14.49
N GLU A 340 -19.53 2.91 15.19
CA GLU A 340 -18.95 3.32 16.48
C GLU A 340 -17.88 4.38 16.28
N PHE A 341 -17.12 4.29 15.19
CA PHE A 341 -16.14 5.30 14.78
C PHE A 341 -16.72 6.72 14.79
N PHE A 342 -17.95 6.93 14.35
CA PHE A 342 -18.57 8.26 14.32
C PHE A 342 -19.25 8.68 15.62
N LYS A 343 -19.50 7.77 16.56
CA LYS A 343 -20.24 8.08 17.81
C LYS A 343 -19.59 9.18 18.65
N SER A 344 -18.26 9.22 18.67
CA SER A 344 -17.47 10.22 19.41
C SER A 344 -16.99 11.38 18.53
N ARG A 345 -17.34 11.38 17.23
CA ARG A 345 -16.80 12.33 16.24
C ARG A 345 -17.86 13.21 15.60
N THR A 346 -19.11 12.75 15.52
CA THR A 346 -20.21 13.50 14.90
C THR A 346 -21.42 13.54 15.82
N ALA A 347 -22.22 14.61 15.70
CA ALA A 347 -23.46 14.75 16.46
C ALA A 347 -24.53 13.74 16.02
N LYS A 348 -24.56 13.38 14.72
CA LYS A 348 -25.48 12.41 14.14
C LYS A 348 -24.73 11.13 13.72
N LYS A 349 -25.21 9.99 14.21
CA LYS A 349 -24.45 8.73 14.25
C LYS A 349 -24.72 7.77 13.08
N ASP A 350 -25.73 8.07 12.26
CA ASP A 350 -26.27 7.15 11.23
C ASP A 350 -25.95 7.60 9.79
N GLY A 351 -24.74 8.14 9.57
CA GLY A 351 -24.30 8.48 8.22
C GLY A 351 -23.96 7.25 7.37
N ALA A 352 -24.02 7.40 6.05
CA ALA A 352 -23.65 6.32 5.14
C ALA A 352 -22.12 6.21 5.01
N ILE A 353 -21.61 4.99 5.02
CA ILE A 353 -20.18 4.68 4.93
C ILE A 353 -19.96 3.81 3.70
N PHE A 354 -19.10 4.26 2.79
CA PHE A 354 -18.74 3.59 1.55
C PHE A 354 -17.25 3.27 1.55
N LYS A 355 -16.85 2.14 0.97
CA LYS A 355 -15.44 1.79 0.72
C LYS A 355 -15.20 1.57 -0.77
N PRO A 356 -14.99 2.65 -1.55
CA PRO A 356 -14.88 2.53 -2.99
C PRO A 356 -13.68 1.70 -3.44
N SER A 357 -13.85 1.04 -4.58
CA SER A 357 -12.80 0.28 -5.27
C SER A 357 -12.86 0.59 -6.78
N THR A 358 -12.44 1.77 -7.20
CA THR A 358 -12.59 2.20 -8.61
C THR A 358 -11.60 3.27 -9.02
N HIS A 359 -11.14 3.20 -10.27
CA HIS A 359 -10.37 4.27 -10.91
C HIS A 359 -11.27 5.40 -11.43
N ASP A 360 -12.55 5.10 -11.70
CA ASP A 360 -13.56 6.03 -12.23
C ASP A 360 -14.49 6.51 -11.10
N LEU A 361 -13.95 7.17 -10.08
CA LEU A 361 -14.75 7.63 -8.93
C LEU A 361 -15.84 8.63 -9.37
N PHE A 362 -17.07 8.45 -8.90
CA PHE A 362 -18.26 9.25 -9.25
C PHE A 362 -18.62 9.27 -10.74
N LYS A 363 -18.29 8.22 -11.48
CA LYS A 363 -18.87 7.99 -12.80
C LYS A 363 -20.37 7.71 -12.68
N ASP A 364 -21.17 8.35 -13.53
CA ASP A 364 -22.60 8.09 -13.66
C ASP A 364 -22.82 6.73 -14.33
N LEU A 365 -23.60 5.87 -13.66
CA LEU A 365 -23.96 4.52 -14.08
C LEU A 365 -25.48 4.36 -14.27
N GLY A 366 -26.22 5.47 -14.34
CA GLY A 366 -27.67 5.50 -14.43
C GLY A 366 -28.37 5.63 -13.08
N ASP A 367 -29.67 5.34 -13.08
CA ASP A 367 -30.59 5.58 -11.94
C ASP A 367 -30.79 4.36 -11.03
N ASP A 368 -30.15 3.23 -11.33
CA ASP A 368 -30.23 2.01 -10.52
C ASP A 368 -29.00 1.87 -9.60
N TRP A 369 -29.25 1.88 -8.29
CA TRP A 369 -28.22 1.67 -7.26
C TRP A 369 -27.46 0.36 -7.43
N LYS A 370 -28.06 -0.67 -8.04
CA LYS A 370 -27.39 -1.95 -8.27
C LYS A 370 -26.05 -1.78 -8.99
N SER A 371 -25.97 -0.88 -9.97
CA SER A 371 -24.75 -0.56 -10.70
C SER A 371 -23.65 0.07 -9.84
N TYR A 372 -24.02 0.75 -8.75
CA TYR A 372 -23.10 1.42 -7.82
C TYR A 372 -22.70 0.52 -6.65
N ASN A 373 -23.57 -0.41 -6.24
CA ASN A 373 -23.44 -1.13 -4.97
C ASN A 373 -22.10 -1.84 -4.83
N GLN A 374 -21.69 -2.60 -5.85
CA GLN A 374 -20.42 -3.32 -5.82
C GLN A 374 -19.24 -2.34 -5.80
N ILE A 375 -19.31 -1.21 -6.51
CA ILE A 375 -18.22 -0.24 -6.61
C ILE A 375 -17.95 0.47 -5.27
N TYR A 376 -19.02 0.91 -4.61
CA TYR A 376 -18.94 1.73 -3.41
C TYR A 376 -18.98 0.90 -2.11
N ASP A 377 -19.33 -0.38 -2.18
CA ASP A 377 -19.21 -1.37 -1.10
C ASP A 377 -19.67 -0.80 0.27
N PRO A 378 -20.98 -0.49 0.42
CA PRO A 378 -21.50 0.17 1.60
C PRO A 378 -21.31 -0.69 2.85
N LYS A 379 -20.87 -0.05 3.94
CA LYS A 379 -20.58 -0.71 5.23
C LYS A 379 -21.74 -0.67 6.21
N VAL A 380 -22.81 0.01 5.83
CA VAL A 380 -24.05 0.14 6.57
C VAL A 380 -25.23 0.04 5.61
N ALA A 381 -26.41 -0.28 6.14
CA ALA A 381 -27.64 -0.18 5.36
C ALA A 381 -27.85 1.28 4.92
N LEU A 382 -28.17 1.47 3.63
CA LEU A 382 -28.36 2.78 3.02
C LEU A 382 -29.85 3.12 2.92
N SER A 383 -30.20 4.36 3.26
CA SER A 383 -31.51 4.93 2.96
C SER A 383 -31.66 5.22 1.47
N ALA A 384 -32.90 5.48 1.02
CA ALA A 384 -33.15 5.93 -0.35
C ALA A 384 -32.43 7.25 -0.67
N ASN A 385 -32.34 8.16 0.33
CA ASN A 385 -31.64 9.42 0.18
C ASN A 385 -30.13 9.22 0.01
N ASP A 386 -29.50 8.32 0.76
CA ASP A 386 -28.05 8.07 0.64
C ASP A 386 -27.67 7.60 -0.77
N LYS A 387 -28.47 6.65 -1.29
CA LYS A 387 -28.31 6.13 -2.65
C LYS A 387 -28.49 7.25 -3.67
N LYS A 388 -29.59 8.01 -3.56
CA LYS A 388 -29.89 9.12 -4.46
C LYS A 388 -28.78 10.17 -4.44
N ARG A 389 -28.28 10.54 -3.27
CA ARG A 389 -27.22 11.54 -3.09
C ARG A 389 -25.93 11.16 -3.81
N MET A 390 -25.52 9.89 -3.71
CA MET A 390 -24.35 9.35 -4.43
C MET A 390 -24.56 9.33 -5.95
N MET A 391 -25.74 8.93 -6.43
CA MET A 391 -26.06 8.90 -7.86
C MET A 391 -26.17 10.32 -8.46
N ASP A 392 -26.80 11.25 -7.76
CA ASP A 392 -26.89 12.66 -8.17
C ASP A 392 -25.50 13.30 -8.25
N PHE A 393 -24.62 13.04 -7.25
CA PHE A 393 -23.26 13.54 -7.31
C PHE A 393 -22.46 12.94 -8.47
N SER A 394 -22.64 11.64 -8.74
CA SER A 394 -22.02 10.97 -9.88
C SER A 394 -22.49 11.56 -11.22
N ARG A 395 -23.77 11.93 -11.31
CA ARG A 395 -24.33 12.66 -12.46
C ARG A 395 -23.70 14.04 -12.60
N LEU A 396 -23.57 14.80 -11.52
CA LEU A 396 -22.91 16.12 -11.53
C LEU A 396 -21.47 16.01 -12.03
N VAL A 397 -20.69 15.07 -11.49
CA VAL A 397 -19.28 14.84 -11.91
C VAL A 397 -19.20 14.43 -13.38
N THR A 398 -20.15 13.64 -13.88
CA THR A 398 -20.09 13.09 -15.24
C THR A 398 -20.66 14.05 -16.29
N LYS A 399 -21.84 14.61 -16.08
CA LYS A 399 -22.66 15.27 -17.11
C LYS A 399 -22.66 16.79 -17.07
N ALA A 400 -22.51 17.40 -15.89
CA ALA A 400 -22.52 18.85 -15.78
C ALA A 400 -21.34 19.47 -16.53
N ASP A 401 -21.53 20.66 -17.09
CA ASP A 401 -20.40 21.46 -17.59
C ASP A 401 -19.55 22.00 -16.41
N ASP A 402 -18.38 22.56 -16.71
CA ASP A 402 -17.44 23.00 -15.66
C ASP A 402 -17.97 24.16 -14.82
N LYS A 403 -18.81 25.04 -15.37
CA LYS A 403 -19.42 26.16 -14.64
C LYS A 403 -20.49 25.67 -13.67
N GLU A 404 -21.34 24.76 -14.14
CA GLU A 404 -22.36 24.12 -13.32
C GLU A 404 -21.73 23.29 -12.20
N PHE A 405 -20.69 22.51 -12.51
CA PHE A 405 -19.97 21.72 -11.52
C PHE A 405 -19.34 22.59 -10.45
N GLU A 406 -18.63 23.66 -10.82
CA GLU A 406 -18.04 24.60 -9.87
C GLU A 406 -19.09 25.23 -8.94
N ALA A 407 -20.26 25.58 -9.48
CA ALA A 407 -21.35 26.16 -8.69
C ALA A 407 -21.97 25.17 -7.68
N GLN A 408 -22.09 23.89 -8.05
CA GLN A 408 -22.87 22.91 -7.27
C GLN A 408 -22.02 21.93 -6.45
N VAL A 409 -20.73 21.72 -6.77
CA VAL A 409 -19.91 20.69 -6.11
C VAL A 409 -19.87 20.84 -4.58
N GLY A 410 -19.85 22.08 -4.07
CA GLY A 410 -19.83 22.38 -2.64
C GLY A 410 -21.12 22.02 -1.90
N GLU A 411 -22.20 21.73 -2.62
CA GLU A 411 -23.43 21.20 -2.05
C GLU A 411 -23.30 19.72 -1.73
N TYR A 412 -22.51 18.96 -2.48
CA TYR A 412 -22.34 17.50 -2.34
C TYR A 412 -21.08 17.10 -1.59
N LEU A 413 -20.00 17.86 -1.75
CA LEU A 413 -18.68 17.58 -1.20
C LEU A 413 -18.31 18.63 -0.15
N ASP A 414 -17.84 18.19 1.02
CA ASP A 414 -17.22 19.08 1.99
C ASP A 414 -15.84 19.49 1.46
N LEU A 415 -15.77 20.63 0.74
CA LEU A 415 -14.55 21.10 0.07
C LEU A 415 -13.41 21.37 1.04
N ASP A 416 -13.71 21.82 2.25
CA ASP A 416 -12.72 22.09 3.29
C ASP A 416 -12.10 20.79 3.80
N GLN A 417 -12.94 19.83 4.21
CA GLN A 417 -12.46 18.53 4.66
C GLN A 417 -11.68 17.84 3.53
N PHE A 418 -12.21 17.83 2.32
CA PHE A 418 -11.56 17.21 1.17
C PHE A 418 -10.22 17.86 0.84
N ALA A 419 -10.09 19.19 0.97
CA ALA A 419 -8.82 19.88 0.78
C ALA A 419 -7.77 19.46 1.83
N ARG A 420 -8.17 19.29 3.09
CA ARG A 420 -7.30 18.79 4.18
C ARG A 420 -6.88 17.35 3.95
N TYR A 421 -7.83 16.49 3.55
CA TYR A 421 -7.56 15.11 3.16
C TYR A 421 -6.55 15.06 2.01
N MET A 422 -6.83 15.75 0.90
CA MET A 422 -5.95 15.75 -0.27
C MET A 422 -4.57 16.34 0.02
N ALA A 423 -4.46 17.38 0.85
CA ALA A 423 -3.15 17.93 1.22
C ALA A 423 -2.28 16.87 1.90
N VAL A 424 -2.81 16.13 2.87
CA VAL A 424 -2.08 15.02 3.52
C VAL A 424 -1.81 13.88 2.54
N THR A 425 -2.79 13.49 1.71
CA THR A 425 -2.61 12.42 0.69
C THR A 425 -1.46 12.74 -0.27
N VAL A 426 -1.34 13.99 -0.71
CA VAL A 426 -0.29 14.47 -1.62
C VAL A 426 1.06 14.57 -0.92
N TYR A 427 1.11 14.98 0.35
CA TYR A 427 2.33 14.93 1.14
C TYR A 427 2.86 13.51 1.33
N LEU A 428 1.97 12.52 1.48
CA LEU A 428 2.34 11.12 1.65
C LEU A 428 2.70 10.40 0.34
N SER A 429 2.42 11.00 -0.82
CA SER A 429 2.56 10.37 -2.14
C SER A 429 1.98 8.95 -2.19
N THR A 430 0.79 8.76 -1.61
CA THR A 430 0.17 7.42 -1.50
C THR A 430 -0.53 7.02 -2.82
N MET A 431 0.18 6.28 -3.68
CA MET A 431 -0.33 5.85 -4.99
C MET A 431 -1.31 4.68 -4.95
N ASP A 432 -1.39 3.99 -3.81
CA ASP A 432 -2.40 2.95 -3.57
C ASP A 432 -3.77 3.55 -3.20
N SER A 433 -3.90 4.88 -3.24
CA SER A 433 -5.09 5.64 -2.85
C SER A 433 -5.88 6.16 -4.06
N ILE A 434 -6.74 7.18 -3.83
CA ILE A 434 -7.39 7.99 -4.86
C ILE A 434 -6.41 8.62 -5.89
N LEU A 435 -5.13 8.78 -5.52
CA LEU A 435 -4.10 9.30 -6.45
C LEU A 435 -3.72 8.30 -7.55
N GLY A 436 -4.00 7.01 -7.39
CA GLY A 436 -3.59 5.99 -8.36
C GLY A 436 -4.58 4.86 -8.49
N MET A 437 -4.47 3.84 -7.63
CA MET A 437 -5.21 2.57 -7.78
C MET A 437 -6.71 2.66 -7.45
N GLY A 438 -7.17 3.79 -6.90
CA GLY A 438 -8.59 3.99 -6.59
C GLY A 438 -9.09 3.13 -5.44
N GLN A 439 -8.22 2.88 -4.45
CA GLN A 439 -8.46 2.06 -3.25
C GLN A 439 -8.13 2.86 -1.98
N ASN A 440 -8.23 2.22 -0.81
CA ASN A 440 -7.61 2.70 0.44
C ASN A 440 -8.14 4.05 0.97
N PHE A 441 -9.45 4.26 0.81
CA PHE A 441 -10.19 5.29 1.54
C PHE A 441 -11.64 4.86 1.78
N TYR A 442 -12.29 5.48 2.77
CA TYR A 442 -13.74 5.48 2.89
C TYR A 442 -14.30 6.83 2.48
N ILE A 443 -15.56 6.83 2.08
CA ILE A 443 -16.39 8.02 1.95
C ILE A 443 -17.48 7.94 3.01
N TYR A 444 -17.64 9.02 3.77
CA TYR A 444 -18.71 9.21 4.73
C TYR A 444 -19.68 10.26 4.18
N LEU A 445 -20.98 9.95 4.11
CA LEU A 445 -22.03 10.93 3.88
C LEU A 445 -22.55 11.40 5.24
N ASP A 446 -22.15 12.61 5.63
CA ASP A 446 -22.53 13.19 6.92
C ASP A 446 -24.02 13.57 6.92
N PRO A 447 -24.87 12.96 7.77
CA PRO A 447 -26.30 13.25 7.81
C PRO A 447 -26.63 14.60 8.49
N GLY A 448 -25.62 15.27 9.07
CA GLY A 448 -25.70 16.62 9.60
C GLY A 448 -25.83 17.66 8.49
N CYS A 449 -24.95 17.60 7.49
CA CYS A 449 -24.91 18.56 6.39
C CYS A 449 -25.19 17.96 5.00
N ASN A 450 -25.42 16.65 4.91
CA ASN A 450 -25.67 15.90 3.69
C ASN A 450 -24.50 16.00 2.67
N LYS A 451 -23.26 16.11 3.15
CA LYS A 451 -22.06 16.19 2.31
C LYS A 451 -21.14 14.99 2.48
N LEU A 452 -20.43 14.66 1.41
CA LEU A 452 -19.42 13.62 1.36
C LEU A 452 -18.11 14.11 1.97
N GLN A 453 -17.46 13.21 2.70
CA GLN A 453 -16.23 13.41 3.44
C GLN A 453 -15.32 12.19 3.25
N PHE A 454 -14.01 12.38 3.16
CA PHE A 454 -13.04 11.31 2.91
C PHE A 454 -12.29 10.90 4.18
N ILE A 455 -11.96 9.61 4.27
CA ILE A 455 -11.28 9.01 5.43
C ILE A 455 -10.17 8.10 4.90
N PRO A 456 -8.92 8.23 5.36
CA PRO A 456 -7.82 7.36 4.94
C PRO A 456 -8.01 5.92 5.43
N TRP A 457 -7.49 4.94 4.69
CA TRP A 457 -7.50 3.54 5.10
C TRP A 457 -6.29 2.80 4.50
N ASP A 458 -5.80 1.73 5.16
CA ASP A 458 -4.68 0.89 4.65
C ASP A 458 -3.46 1.73 4.23
N MET A 459 -2.90 2.49 5.19
CA MET A 459 -1.82 3.46 4.90
C MET A 459 -0.41 2.86 5.02
N ASP A 460 -0.25 1.54 4.91
CA ASP A 460 1.07 0.87 4.94
C ASP A 460 1.91 1.17 3.67
N GLY A 461 1.25 1.44 2.54
CA GLY A 461 1.80 1.90 1.27
C GLY A 461 2.11 3.41 1.17
N SER A 462 1.98 4.16 2.26
CA SER A 462 2.29 5.60 2.35
C SER A 462 3.80 5.91 2.26
N PHE A 463 4.13 7.20 2.30
CA PHE A 463 5.50 7.72 2.18
C PHE A 463 6.19 7.24 0.90
N GLY A 464 5.46 7.27 -0.22
CA GLY A 464 5.96 6.89 -1.54
C GLY A 464 6.18 5.40 -1.80
N LYS A 465 5.95 4.49 -0.82
CA LYS A 465 6.25 3.06 -0.94
C LYS A 465 5.59 2.36 -2.15
N MET A 466 4.37 2.75 -2.53
CA MET A 466 3.64 2.11 -3.64
C MET A 466 3.73 2.87 -4.98
N GLY A 467 4.57 3.90 -5.08
CA GLY A 467 4.73 4.59 -6.35
C GLY A 467 5.52 3.76 -7.35
N MET A 468 4.92 3.47 -8.50
CA MET A 468 5.58 2.73 -9.59
C MET A 468 6.54 3.65 -10.39
N GLY A 469 7.58 4.18 -9.72
CA GLY A 469 8.59 5.06 -10.32
C GLY A 469 9.63 5.55 -9.30
N SER A 470 10.74 6.13 -9.78
CA SER A 470 11.91 6.53 -8.97
C SER A 470 11.85 7.94 -8.35
N ASP A 471 10.71 8.65 -8.45
CA ASP A 471 10.62 10.08 -8.11
C ASP A 471 9.34 10.45 -7.34
N VAL A 472 8.91 9.55 -6.46
CA VAL A 472 7.65 9.68 -5.69
C VAL A 472 7.63 10.86 -4.73
N GLU A 473 8.80 11.31 -4.28
CA GLU A 473 9.02 12.52 -3.50
C GLU A 473 8.85 13.81 -4.33
N ASN A 474 9.04 13.73 -5.66
CA ASN A 474 9.08 14.87 -6.58
C ASN A 474 7.77 15.09 -7.36
N LEU A 475 6.72 14.36 -7.01
CA LEU A 475 5.43 14.43 -7.67
C LEU A 475 4.79 15.82 -7.59
N SER A 476 4.10 16.19 -8.66
CA SER A 476 3.31 17.42 -8.71
C SER A 476 2.33 17.55 -7.55
N ILE A 477 2.25 18.74 -6.95
CA ILE A 477 1.16 19.12 -6.04
C ILE A 477 -0.05 19.65 -6.79
N ARG A 478 0.08 19.96 -8.09
CA ARG A 478 -1.00 20.54 -8.91
C ARG A 478 -1.75 19.48 -9.71
N GLN A 479 -1.07 18.41 -10.10
CA GLN A 479 -1.64 17.22 -10.73
C GLN A 479 -1.04 15.96 -10.07
N PRO A 480 -1.38 15.67 -8.80
CA PRO A 480 -0.76 14.59 -8.03
C PRO A 480 -1.24 13.19 -8.39
N TRP A 481 -2.26 13.05 -9.25
CA TRP A 481 -2.84 11.74 -9.58
C TRP A 481 -2.31 11.18 -10.89
N ARG A 482 -2.35 9.85 -10.99
CA ARG A 482 -1.93 9.09 -12.15
C ARG A 482 -3.07 8.95 -13.14
N GLY A 483 -2.74 9.05 -14.44
CA GLY A 483 -3.68 8.81 -15.52
C GLY A 483 -4.83 9.81 -15.54
N GLN A 484 -5.97 9.38 -16.08
CA GLN A 484 -7.19 10.18 -16.08
C GLN A 484 -7.94 9.94 -14.77
N ASN A 485 -8.32 11.03 -14.10
CA ASN A 485 -9.20 10.98 -12.95
C ASN A 485 -10.17 12.16 -13.04
N ARG A 486 -11.31 11.93 -13.69
CA ARG A 486 -12.28 12.99 -14.00
C ARG A 486 -12.70 13.75 -12.74
N PHE A 487 -12.94 13.06 -11.64
CA PHE A 487 -13.32 13.71 -10.39
C PHE A 487 -12.24 14.68 -9.89
N LEU A 488 -11.00 14.23 -9.76
CA LEU A 488 -9.89 15.08 -9.31
C LEU A 488 -9.58 16.20 -10.30
N GLU A 489 -9.58 15.91 -11.61
CA GLU A 489 -9.37 16.89 -12.68
C GLU A 489 -10.35 18.05 -12.62
N ARG A 490 -11.61 17.79 -12.26
CA ARG A 490 -12.63 18.83 -12.13
C ARG A 490 -12.54 19.55 -10.81
N VAL A 491 -12.40 18.84 -9.68
CA VAL A 491 -12.31 19.47 -8.35
C VAL A 491 -11.08 20.38 -8.24
N PHE A 492 -9.94 20.02 -8.82
CA PHE A 492 -8.74 20.86 -8.79
C PHE A 492 -8.85 22.14 -9.64
N LYS A 493 -9.88 22.26 -10.50
CA LYS A 493 -10.21 23.49 -11.24
C LYS A 493 -11.16 24.42 -10.47
N VAL A 494 -11.91 23.91 -9.51
CA VAL A 494 -12.85 24.68 -8.69
C VAL A 494 -12.09 25.70 -7.84
N ALA A 495 -12.39 27.00 -8.00
CA ALA A 495 -11.62 28.07 -7.39
C ALA A 495 -11.60 27.97 -5.86
N ALA A 496 -12.76 27.71 -5.25
CA ALA A 496 -12.89 27.57 -3.79
C ALA A 496 -12.04 26.41 -3.24
N PHE A 497 -12.08 25.24 -3.89
CA PHE A 497 -11.25 24.09 -3.50
C PHE A 497 -9.76 24.40 -3.66
N LYS A 498 -9.35 24.98 -4.80
CA LYS A 498 -7.95 25.29 -5.08
C LYS A 498 -7.37 26.25 -4.03
N GLN A 499 -8.14 27.25 -3.59
CA GLN A 499 -7.73 28.16 -2.52
C GLN A 499 -7.51 27.42 -1.19
N LEU A 500 -8.48 26.61 -0.76
CA LEU A 500 -8.37 25.81 0.47
C LEU A 500 -7.20 24.83 0.40
N TYR A 501 -7.08 24.08 -0.68
CA TYR A 501 -6.02 23.10 -0.89
C TYR A 501 -4.63 23.74 -0.84
N MET A 502 -4.41 24.83 -1.57
CA MET A 502 -3.11 25.51 -1.57
C MET A 502 -2.79 26.15 -0.21
N LYS A 503 -3.80 26.68 0.50
CA LYS A 503 -3.63 27.14 1.87
C LYS A 503 -3.17 26.01 2.78
N TYR A 504 -3.82 24.84 2.74
CA TYR A 504 -3.41 23.69 3.56
C TYR A 504 -2.04 23.12 3.18
N MET A 505 -1.68 23.10 1.90
CA MET A 505 -0.32 22.74 1.49
C MET A 505 0.72 23.69 2.13
N GLN A 506 0.45 25.01 2.17
CA GLN A 506 1.34 25.98 2.81
C GLN A 506 1.36 25.91 4.33
N ASP A 507 0.20 25.72 4.97
CA ASP A 507 0.11 25.65 6.43
C ASP A 507 0.74 24.37 6.97
N PHE A 508 0.50 23.24 6.30
CA PHE A 508 1.03 21.94 6.72
C PHE A 508 2.55 21.85 6.55
N SER A 509 3.15 22.55 5.57
CA SER A 509 4.61 22.64 5.44
C SER A 509 5.28 23.29 6.65
N LYS A 510 4.57 24.18 7.36
CA LYS A 510 5.06 24.92 8.53
C LYS A 510 4.64 24.30 9.86
N THR A 511 3.77 23.30 9.85
CA THR A 511 3.15 22.75 11.07
C THR A 511 3.31 21.23 11.16
N ILE A 512 2.41 20.47 10.55
CA ILE A 512 2.31 19.03 10.76
C ILE A 512 3.31 18.24 9.91
N PHE A 513 3.76 18.79 8.76
CA PHE A 513 4.70 18.15 7.83
C PHE A 513 6.11 18.73 7.94
N LEU A 514 6.58 18.99 9.16
CA LEU A 514 7.97 19.36 9.41
C LEU A 514 8.85 18.10 9.40
N PRO A 515 9.91 18.00 8.58
CA PRO A 515 10.79 16.84 8.55
C PRO A 515 11.37 16.47 9.92
N SER A 516 11.76 17.48 10.72
CA SER A 516 12.26 17.29 12.08
C SER A 516 11.21 16.66 13.00
N ARG A 517 9.96 17.12 12.94
CA ARG A 517 8.84 16.56 13.70
C ARG A 517 8.61 15.08 13.38
N LEU A 518 8.55 14.74 12.09
CA LEU A 518 8.33 13.36 11.64
C LEU A 518 9.52 12.47 12.00
N ALA A 519 10.76 12.96 11.87
CA ALA A 519 11.95 12.24 12.29
C ALA A 519 11.93 11.95 13.80
N SER A 520 11.58 12.93 14.65
CA SER A 520 11.45 12.72 16.09
C SER A 520 10.35 11.71 16.43
N GLN A 521 9.23 11.70 15.71
CA GLN A 521 8.17 10.70 15.92
C GLN A 521 8.63 9.29 15.54
N VAL A 522 9.41 9.14 14.46
CA VAL A 522 10.06 7.87 14.12
C VAL A 522 10.98 7.42 15.25
N ASP A 523 11.79 8.32 15.82
CA ASP A 523 12.71 7.99 16.92
C ASP A 523 11.96 7.60 18.21
N GLU A 524 10.91 8.34 18.56
CA GLU A 524 10.05 8.04 19.71
C GLU A 524 9.39 6.66 19.57
N LEU A 525 8.82 6.34 18.42
CA LEU A 525 8.24 5.02 18.17
C LEU A 525 9.31 3.93 18.09
N ALA A 526 10.50 4.24 17.57
CA ALA A 526 11.57 3.26 17.48
C ALA A 526 11.95 2.71 18.86
N VAL A 527 12.02 3.57 19.88
CA VAL A 527 12.28 3.13 21.26
C VAL A 527 11.25 2.10 21.74
N VAL A 528 9.98 2.32 21.45
CA VAL A 528 8.87 1.44 21.86
C VAL A 528 8.93 0.10 21.12
N LEU A 529 9.24 0.11 19.83
CA LEU A 529 9.12 -1.08 18.97
C LEU A 529 10.34 -2.00 19.02
N ARG A 530 11.55 -1.48 19.24
CA ARG A 530 12.81 -2.25 19.31
C ARG A 530 12.73 -3.56 20.09
N PRO A 531 12.30 -3.58 21.38
CA PRO A 531 12.29 -4.81 22.16
C PRO A 531 11.37 -5.89 21.57
N VAL A 532 10.31 -5.47 20.87
CA VAL A 532 9.31 -6.37 20.32
C VAL A 532 9.68 -6.87 18.93
N VAL A 533 10.29 -6.01 18.10
CA VAL A 533 10.85 -6.40 16.80
C VAL A 533 12.00 -7.38 16.97
N ALA A 534 12.84 -7.18 17.99
CA ALA A 534 13.94 -8.09 18.32
C ALA A 534 13.47 -9.52 18.63
N GLN A 535 12.26 -9.68 19.18
CA GLN A 535 11.64 -10.99 19.42
C GLN A 535 11.16 -11.67 18.14
N GLU A 536 10.91 -10.92 17.05
CA GLU A 536 10.43 -11.52 15.80
C GLU A 536 11.54 -12.20 15.01
N SER A 537 12.67 -11.53 14.76
CA SER A 537 13.90 -12.13 14.21
C SER A 537 15.04 -11.12 14.19
N LYS A 538 16.28 -11.62 14.13
CA LYS A 538 17.48 -10.78 13.95
C LYS A 538 17.43 -9.98 12.64
N GLU A 539 17.01 -10.61 11.54
CA GLU A 539 16.94 -9.98 10.21
C GLU A 539 15.88 -8.87 10.16
N LYS A 540 14.74 -9.06 10.85
CA LYS A 540 13.72 -8.01 10.98
C LYS A 540 14.25 -6.84 11.79
N MET A 541 14.99 -7.11 12.87
CA MET A 541 15.63 -6.08 13.68
C MET A 541 16.65 -5.28 12.89
N GLU A 542 17.51 -5.93 12.10
CA GLU A 542 18.49 -5.25 11.23
C GLU A 542 17.80 -4.35 10.19
N ARG A 543 16.74 -4.86 9.53
CA ARG A 543 15.95 -4.05 8.58
C ARG A 543 15.24 -2.89 9.27
N PHE A 544 14.75 -3.09 10.48
CA PHE A 544 14.10 -2.07 11.28
C PHE A 544 15.08 -0.95 11.65
N GLU A 545 16.24 -1.28 12.22
CA GLU A 545 17.28 -0.29 12.56
C GLU A 545 17.76 0.48 11.33
N TYR A 546 17.93 -0.21 10.21
CA TYR A 546 18.22 0.44 8.93
C TYR A 546 17.14 1.47 8.57
N THR A 547 15.87 1.06 8.61
CA THR A 547 14.73 1.90 8.24
C THR A 547 14.58 3.12 9.17
N VAL A 548 14.71 2.95 10.49
CA VAL A 548 14.53 4.07 11.44
C VAL A 548 15.74 4.99 11.50
N SER A 549 16.94 4.53 11.09
CA SER A 549 18.12 5.39 11.00
C SER A 549 17.97 6.50 9.95
N GLY A 550 17.13 6.29 8.93
CA GLY A 550 17.05 7.20 7.78
C GLY A 550 18.21 7.07 6.80
N ALA A 551 19.07 6.06 6.95
CA ALA A 551 19.95 5.62 5.88
C ALA A 551 19.07 5.26 4.66
N GLY A 552 19.42 5.77 3.47
CA GLY A 552 18.56 5.83 2.27
C GLY A 552 18.00 4.50 1.76
N ASN A 553 18.28 4.13 0.51
CA ASN A 553 17.91 2.79 0.04
C ASN A 553 18.91 1.79 0.64
N PRO A 554 18.46 0.68 1.26
CA PRO A 554 19.36 -0.34 1.76
C PRO A 554 20.29 -0.81 0.64
N PRO A 555 21.54 -1.18 0.96
CA PRO A 555 22.40 -1.83 0.00
C PRO A 555 21.64 -2.95 -0.69
N ALA A 556 21.75 -3.03 -2.02
CA ALA A 556 21.22 -4.13 -2.82
C ALA A 556 21.92 -5.44 -2.38
N GLY A 557 21.47 -6.00 -1.26
CA GLY A 557 22.23 -7.02 -0.53
C GLY A 557 21.62 -7.48 0.78
N GLY A 558 20.40 -7.04 1.14
CA GLY A 558 19.64 -7.58 2.27
C GLY A 558 19.08 -8.98 2.02
N GLY A 559 19.88 -9.89 1.46
CA GLY A 559 19.70 -11.33 1.63
C GLY A 559 20.45 -11.73 2.89
N GLY A 560 20.00 -12.77 3.57
CA GLY A 560 20.84 -13.43 4.59
C GLY A 560 22.19 -13.88 4.02
N PRO A 561 23.02 -14.59 4.81
CA PRO A 561 24.34 -15.11 4.41
C PRO A 561 24.37 -15.89 3.07
N ASP A 562 23.21 -16.24 2.57
CA ASP A 562 22.90 -17.07 1.41
C ASP A 562 22.35 -16.30 0.20
N GLY A 563 22.30 -14.95 0.22
CA GLY A 563 22.13 -14.11 -0.98
C GLY A 563 20.83 -14.32 -1.77
N ARG A 564 19.78 -14.91 -1.16
CA ARG A 564 18.54 -15.35 -1.83
C ARG A 564 17.29 -14.58 -1.38
N GLY A 565 17.36 -13.25 -1.34
CA GLY A 565 16.18 -12.39 -1.26
C GLY A 565 15.98 -11.66 -2.59
N PRO A 566 14.74 -11.56 -3.14
CA PRO A 566 14.52 -10.72 -4.30
C PRO A 566 14.83 -9.27 -3.92
N GLY A 567 15.83 -8.70 -4.59
CA GLY A 567 16.15 -7.27 -4.53
C GLY A 567 14.97 -6.45 -5.08
N ARG A 568 13.95 -6.26 -4.26
CA ARG A 568 13.02 -5.15 -4.41
C ARG A 568 13.73 -3.93 -3.85
N ALA A 569 13.70 -2.81 -4.57
CA ALA A 569 13.95 -1.51 -3.97
C ALA A 569 13.10 -1.44 -2.70
N MET A 570 13.74 -1.52 -1.52
CA MET A 570 13.01 -1.26 -0.29
C MET A 570 12.58 0.19 -0.36
N ALA A 571 11.33 0.45 0.01
CA ALA A 571 10.80 1.80 0.07
C ALA A 571 11.74 2.69 0.89
N GLN A 572 11.90 3.95 0.44
CA GLN A 572 12.69 4.93 1.16
C GLN A 572 12.23 5.01 2.62
N ALA A 573 13.19 5.08 3.55
CA ALA A 573 12.88 5.34 4.95
C ALA A 573 12.08 6.65 5.11
N ILE A 574 11.15 6.68 6.08
CA ILE A 574 10.28 7.85 6.32
C ILE A 574 11.10 9.14 6.43
N LYS A 575 12.19 9.12 7.21
CA LYS A 575 13.08 10.30 7.40
C LYS A 575 13.66 10.83 6.09
N THR A 576 14.09 9.93 5.20
CA THR A 576 14.64 10.28 3.89
C THR A 576 13.55 10.86 2.99
N PHE A 577 12.41 10.16 2.90
CA PHE A 577 11.29 10.57 2.07
C PHE A 577 10.74 11.93 2.48
N VAL A 578 10.45 12.15 3.77
CA VAL A 578 9.81 13.40 4.23
C VAL A 578 10.71 14.61 4.02
N THR A 579 12.04 14.43 4.11
CA THR A 579 13.01 15.50 3.84
C THR A 579 13.00 15.89 2.37
N ALA A 580 13.05 14.91 1.47
CA ALA A 580 13.01 15.16 0.02
C ALA A 580 11.65 15.73 -0.41
N ARG A 581 10.56 15.18 0.12
CA ARG A 581 9.21 15.60 -0.18
C ARG A 581 8.92 17.01 0.30
N ALA A 582 9.34 17.39 1.50
CA ALA A 582 9.16 18.74 2.02
C ALA A 582 9.85 19.78 1.12
N ARG A 583 11.09 19.51 0.69
CA ARG A 583 11.82 20.36 -0.26
C ARG A 583 11.07 20.50 -1.59
N SER A 584 10.67 19.38 -2.19
CA SER A 584 9.93 19.37 -3.46
C SER A 584 8.63 20.17 -3.38
N VAL A 585 7.87 20.03 -2.28
CA VAL A 585 6.62 20.78 -2.09
C VAL A 585 6.90 22.27 -1.89
N GLU A 586 7.90 22.63 -1.10
CA GLU A 586 8.29 24.04 -0.89
C GLU A 586 8.70 24.72 -2.21
N GLU A 587 9.53 24.05 -3.02
CA GLU A 587 9.92 24.55 -4.34
C GLU A 587 8.70 24.78 -5.25
N GLN A 588 7.74 23.84 -5.27
CA GLN A 588 6.51 23.97 -6.07
C GLN A 588 5.55 25.04 -5.57
N LEU A 589 5.48 25.25 -4.25
CA LEU A 589 4.73 26.35 -3.65
C LEU A 589 5.33 27.72 -4.02
N ASN A 590 6.66 27.77 -4.19
CA ASN A 590 7.40 28.94 -4.64
C ASN A 590 7.43 29.11 -6.18
N GLY A 591 6.62 28.34 -6.91
CA GLY A 591 6.43 28.49 -8.36
C GLY A 591 7.36 27.67 -9.23
N ARG A 592 8.20 26.79 -8.66
CA ARG A 592 8.99 25.84 -9.47
C ARG A 592 8.09 24.76 -10.05
N GLU A 593 8.31 24.42 -11.32
CA GLU A 593 7.63 23.27 -11.92
C GLU A 593 8.09 21.95 -11.27
N PRO A 594 7.17 20.97 -11.09
CA PRO A 594 7.52 19.67 -10.55
C PRO A 594 8.44 18.90 -11.48
N VAL A 595 9.29 18.06 -10.90
CA VAL A 595 10.23 17.22 -11.67
C VAL A 595 9.53 15.96 -12.20
N ALA A 596 8.48 15.47 -11.52
CA ALA A 596 7.80 14.23 -11.88
C ALA A 596 6.27 14.34 -11.93
N ARG A 597 5.67 13.60 -12.87
CA ARG A 597 4.23 13.28 -12.89
C ARG A 597 3.97 11.91 -12.29
N ALA A 598 2.77 11.73 -11.75
CA ALA A 598 2.34 10.46 -11.18
C ALA A 598 2.16 9.33 -12.22
N ASP A 599 2.12 9.67 -13.52
CA ASP A 599 2.16 8.69 -14.61
C ASP A 599 3.58 8.22 -14.98
N GLY A 600 4.61 8.71 -14.28
CA GLY A 600 6.01 8.35 -14.50
C GLY A 600 6.68 9.13 -15.64
N ARG A 601 6.00 10.11 -16.25
CA ARG A 601 6.60 11.02 -17.24
C ARG A 601 7.25 12.20 -16.52
N GLY A 602 8.57 12.37 -16.66
CA GLY A 602 9.25 13.59 -16.24
C GLY A 602 8.79 14.80 -17.06
N PHE A 603 8.74 15.99 -16.46
CA PHE A 603 8.49 17.24 -17.20
C PHE A 603 9.77 17.62 -17.97
N GLY A 604 10.00 17.00 -19.13
CA GLY A 604 11.10 17.34 -20.03
C GLY A 604 10.65 18.21 -21.20
N GLY A 605 11.13 19.44 -21.27
CA GLY A 605 11.17 20.22 -22.52
C GLY A 605 12.31 19.73 -23.45
N PRO A 606 12.25 20.03 -24.76
CA PRO A 606 13.23 19.53 -25.72
C PRO A 606 14.54 20.34 -25.64
N GLY A 607 15.66 19.67 -25.34
CA GLY A 607 17.00 20.21 -25.56
C GLY A 607 17.89 20.30 -24.33
N GLY A 608 18.70 19.26 -24.12
CA GLY A 608 19.84 19.26 -23.20
C GLY A 608 20.68 18.00 -23.42
N PRO A 609 21.90 18.07 -23.97
CA PRO A 609 22.67 16.90 -24.34
C PRO A 609 23.38 16.31 -23.11
N GLY A 610 22.99 15.09 -22.72
CA GLY A 610 23.75 14.29 -21.77
C GLY A 610 22.95 13.77 -20.58
N GLY A 611 22.00 12.88 -20.83
CA GLY A 611 21.30 12.14 -19.78
C GLY A 611 20.93 10.73 -20.26
N ARG A 612 21.91 9.82 -20.33
CA ARG A 612 21.64 8.38 -20.48
C ARG A 612 21.03 7.85 -19.17
N GLY A 613 19.73 8.09 -18.98
CA GLY A 613 18.93 7.52 -17.91
C GLY A 613 18.22 6.25 -18.39
N GLY A 614 18.91 5.11 -18.30
CA GLY A 614 18.32 3.78 -18.51
C GLY A 614 17.44 3.39 -17.32
N GLY A 615 16.27 4.00 -17.19
CA GLY A 615 15.24 3.58 -16.24
C GLY A 615 14.28 2.59 -16.90
N MET A 616 14.05 1.43 -16.28
CA MET A 616 13.03 0.45 -16.69
C MET A 616 11.65 1.14 -16.77
N ARG A 617 11.18 1.42 -17.99
CA ARG A 617 9.83 1.92 -18.25
C ARG A 617 8.82 0.85 -17.81
N GLY A 618 7.78 1.28 -17.08
CA GLY A 618 6.79 0.39 -16.45
C GLY A 618 6.02 -0.50 -17.44
N PRO A 619 5.17 -1.42 -16.94
CA PRO A 619 4.52 -2.49 -17.71
C PRO A 619 3.41 -2.05 -18.68
N GLY A 620 3.36 -0.78 -19.06
CA GLY A 620 2.40 -0.25 -20.03
C GLY A 620 2.85 -0.46 -21.49
N PRO A 621 1.98 -0.16 -22.48
CA PRO A 621 2.33 -0.17 -23.90
C PRO A 621 3.59 0.65 -24.22
N GLU A 622 3.84 1.70 -23.44
CA GLU A 622 5.02 2.59 -23.56
C GLU A 622 6.36 1.92 -23.19
N GLY A 623 6.35 0.85 -22.39
CA GLY A 623 7.52 0.04 -22.04
C GLY A 623 7.63 -1.27 -22.81
N LEU A 624 6.49 -1.82 -23.27
CA LEU A 624 6.40 -3.05 -24.05
C LEU A 624 6.76 -2.85 -25.52
N ALA A 625 6.24 -1.78 -26.15
CA ALA A 625 6.43 -1.56 -27.58
C ALA A 625 7.92 -1.48 -27.99
N PRO A 626 8.81 -0.77 -27.27
CA PRO A 626 10.23 -0.77 -27.60
C PRO A 626 10.90 -2.15 -27.49
N GLN A 627 10.60 -2.91 -26.43
CA GLN A 627 11.22 -4.23 -26.19
C GLN A 627 10.74 -5.28 -27.18
N LEU A 628 9.44 -5.24 -27.51
CA LEU A 628 8.85 -6.12 -28.51
C LEU A 628 9.34 -5.74 -29.91
N PHE A 629 9.40 -4.45 -30.23
CA PHE A 629 9.88 -3.96 -31.53
C PHE A 629 11.32 -4.37 -31.80
N THR A 630 12.25 -4.16 -30.85
CA THR A 630 13.66 -4.57 -31.00
C THR A 630 13.84 -6.08 -31.19
N LYS A 631 12.89 -6.90 -30.72
CA LYS A 631 12.94 -8.36 -30.96
C LYS A 631 12.36 -8.77 -32.31
N LEU A 632 11.42 -7.99 -32.83
CA LEU A 632 10.73 -8.25 -34.08
C LEU A 632 11.48 -7.67 -35.30
N ASP A 633 12.20 -6.56 -35.11
CA ASP A 633 13.04 -5.90 -36.12
C ASP A 633 14.38 -6.65 -36.22
N ALA A 634 14.35 -7.78 -36.93
CA ALA A 634 15.44 -8.75 -36.93
C ALA A 634 16.67 -8.27 -37.72
N ASP A 635 16.47 -7.40 -38.71
CA ASP A 635 17.53 -6.81 -39.51
C ASP A 635 17.98 -5.41 -39.00
N GLY A 636 17.26 -4.85 -38.02
CA GLY A 636 17.59 -3.58 -37.37
C GLY A 636 17.36 -2.36 -38.25
N ASN A 637 16.49 -2.48 -39.26
CA ASN A 637 16.23 -1.43 -40.23
C ASN A 637 15.25 -0.35 -39.72
N GLY A 638 14.68 -0.52 -38.53
CA GLY A 638 13.72 0.41 -37.93
C GLY A 638 12.26 0.18 -38.35
N ALA A 639 11.96 -0.93 -39.01
CA ALA A 639 10.64 -1.39 -39.40
C ALA A 639 10.52 -2.91 -39.20
N VAL A 640 9.32 -3.38 -38.83
CA VAL A 640 9.05 -4.82 -38.73
C VAL A 640 8.18 -5.22 -39.91
N THR A 641 8.70 -6.05 -40.80
CA THR A 641 7.93 -6.62 -41.91
C THR A 641 7.01 -7.75 -41.43
N ARG A 642 5.98 -8.06 -42.23
CA ARG A 642 5.08 -9.19 -41.95
C ARG A 642 5.82 -10.54 -41.86
N ALA A 643 6.88 -10.70 -42.66
CA ALA A 643 7.70 -11.92 -42.66
C ALA A 643 8.50 -12.07 -41.36
N GLU A 644 9.08 -10.98 -40.86
CA GLU A 644 9.82 -10.96 -39.59
C GLU A 644 8.88 -11.18 -38.40
N TRP A 645 7.71 -10.53 -38.42
CA TRP A 645 6.67 -10.71 -37.42
C TRP A 645 6.20 -12.16 -37.29
N ALA A 646 5.88 -12.80 -38.42
CA ALA A 646 5.44 -14.19 -38.45
C ALA A 646 6.55 -15.15 -37.97
N LYS A 647 7.78 -14.94 -38.45
CA LYS A 647 8.94 -15.76 -38.06
C LYS A 647 9.22 -15.70 -36.56
N GLU A 648 9.18 -14.51 -35.98
CA GLU A 648 9.45 -14.31 -34.55
C GLU A 648 8.29 -14.79 -33.67
N THR A 649 7.04 -14.63 -34.12
CA THR A 649 5.86 -15.20 -33.45
C THR A 649 5.97 -16.72 -33.33
N THR A 650 6.30 -17.42 -34.43
CA THR A 650 6.52 -18.86 -34.41
C THR A 650 7.71 -19.24 -33.53
N ARG A 651 8.79 -18.45 -33.54
CA ARG A 651 9.95 -18.66 -32.67
C ARG A 651 9.58 -18.58 -31.19
N LEU A 652 8.80 -17.56 -30.79
CA LEU A 652 8.36 -17.36 -29.41
C LEU A 652 7.42 -18.48 -28.96
N PHE A 653 6.46 -18.88 -29.79
CA PHE A 653 5.56 -20.00 -29.48
C PHE A 653 6.35 -21.28 -29.17
N ARG A 654 7.28 -21.65 -30.04
CA ARG A 654 8.14 -22.84 -29.86
C ARG A 654 9.07 -22.71 -28.66
N ALA A 655 9.55 -21.50 -28.36
CA ALA A 655 10.40 -21.24 -27.20
C ALA A 655 9.62 -21.34 -25.87
N TRP A 656 8.32 -21.05 -25.88
CA TRP A 656 7.45 -21.07 -24.70
C TRP A 656 6.75 -22.41 -24.51
N ASP A 657 6.56 -23.20 -25.57
CA ASP A 657 6.21 -24.62 -25.47
C ASP A 657 7.42 -25.46 -25.03
N GLU A 658 7.87 -25.22 -23.79
CA GLU A 658 9.06 -25.85 -23.19
C GLU A 658 9.04 -27.39 -23.23
N LYS A 659 7.87 -28.00 -23.44
CA LYS A 659 7.68 -29.46 -23.49
C LYS A 659 7.44 -30.02 -24.89
N GLY A 660 7.39 -29.19 -25.94
CA GLY A 660 7.07 -29.62 -27.30
C GLY A 660 5.69 -30.28 -27.41
N SER A 661 4.74 -29.82 -26.59
CA SER A 661 3.40 -30.38 -26.46
C SER A 661 2.43 -29.93 -27.56
N GLY A 662 2.83 -28.94 -28.37
CA GLY A 662 1.97 -28.28 -29.36
C GLY A 662 1.05 -27.21 -28.76
N PHE A 663 1.18 -26.93 -27.46
CA PHE A 663 0.36 -25.95 -26.74
C PHE A 663 1.19 -25.13 -25.74
N VAL A 664 0.80 -23.88 -25.52
CA VAL A 664 1.35 -23.01 -24.46
C VAL A 664 0.31 -22.81 -23.38
N THR A 665 0.59 -23.29 -22.17
CA THR A 665 -0.26 -23.06 -20.99
C THR A 665 -0.09 -21.65 -20.41
N LEU A 666 -1.03 -21.20 -19.56
CA LEU A 666 -0.91 -19.92 -18.86
C LEU A 666 0.42 -19.75 -18.10
N GLU A 667 0.92 -20.81 -17.46
CA GLU A 667 2.19 -20.78 -16.71
C GLU A 667 3.40 -20.63 -17.64
N GLN A 668 3.40 -21.36 -18.76
CA GLN A 668 4.42 -21.23 -19.80
C GLN A 668 4.39 -19.85 -20.45
N LEU A 669 3.20 -19.31 -20.68
CA LEU A 669 3.01 -17.96 -21.19
C LEU A 669 3.52 -16.89 -20.22
N GLN A 670 3.25 -17.05 -18.92
CA GLN A 670 3.80 -16.17 -17.86
C GLN A 670 5.33 -16.24 -17.81
N SER A 671 5.90 -17.45 -17.83
CA SER A 671 7.35 -17.68 -17.82
C SER A 671 8.00 -17.08 -19.08
N GLY A 672 7.42 -17.35 -20.24
CA GLY A 672 7.87 -16.86 -21.54
C GLY A 672 7.85 -15.34 -21.63
N ILE A 673 6.74 -14.70 -21.26
CA ILE A 673 6.63 -13.24 -21.22
C ILE A 673 7.67 -12.66 -20.25
N ALA A 674 7.84 -13.23 -19.05
CA ALA A 674 8.81 -12.74 -18.08
C ALA A 674 10.25 -12.85 -18.60
N LYS A 675 10.59 -13.96 -19.25
CA LYS A 675 11.93 -14.25 -19.75
C LYS A 675 12.27 -13.44 -21.00
N ASP A 676 11.35 -13.39 -21.95
CA ASP A 676 11.62 -12.85 -23.29
C ASP A 676 11.19 -11.40 -23.45
N LEU A 677 10.16 -10.92 -22.75
CA LEU A 677 9.72 -9.52 -22.86
C LEU A 677 10.19 -8.65 -21.70
N PHE A 678 10.75 -9.24 -20.64
CA PHE A 678 11.30 -8.53 -19.48
C PHE A 678 12.61 -9.16 -18.95
N PRO A 679 13.63 -9.40 -19.78
CA PRO A 679 14.88 -9.99 -19.32
C PRO A 679 15.59 -9.05 -18.33
N MET A 680 16.00 -9.57 -17.17
CA MET A 680 16.90 -8.85 -16.26
C MET A 680 18.30 -8.72 -16.91
N PRO A 681 19.04 -7.62 -16.70
CA PRO A 681 20.40 -7.50 -17.22
C PRO A 681 21.31 -8.60 -16.64
N PRO A 682 22.24 -9.19 -17.44
CA PRO A 682 23.24 -10.10 -16.92
C PRO A 682 24.11 -9.39 -15.88
N GLY A 683 24.25 -9.99 -14.70
CA GLY A 683 25.20 -9.50 -13.68
C GLY A 683 26.60 -9.42 -14.27
N GLY A 684 27.20 -8.22 -14.26
CA GLY A 684 28.56 -7.99 -14.71
C GLY A 684 29.56 -8.74 -13.84
N GLY A 685 29.90 -9.96 -14.25
CA GLY A 685 31.06 -10.68 -13.73
C GLY A 685 32.33 -9.96 -14.17
N ARG A 686 32.97 -9.24 -13.25
CA ARG A 686 34.40 -8.93 -13.35
C ARG A 686 35.18 -10.24 -13.19
N GLY A 687 35.58 -10.85 -14.30
CA GLY A 687 36.77 -11.69 -14.31
C GLY A 687 37.98 -10.79 -14.19
N GLY A 688 38.66 -10.81 -13.05
CA GLY A 688 39.94 -10.09 -12.88
C GLY A 688 41.12 -10.93 -13.37
N PRO A 689 42.27 -10.30 -13.62
CA PRO A 689 43.54 -10.94 -13.30
C PRO A 689 44.29 -10.08 -12.27
N GLY A 690 44.72 -10.69 -11.18
CA GLY A 690 45.61 -10.08 -10.20
C GLY A 690 45.14 -10.32 -8.77
N GLY A 691 45.64 -11.40 -8.17
CA GLY A 691 45.44 -11.70 -6.75
C GLY A 691 46.12 -10.67 -5.86
N PHE A 692 45.50 -10.39 -4.72
CA PHE A 692 46.20 -9.82 -3.58
C PHE A 692 46.60 -10.95 -2.62
N PRO A 693 47.83 -10.94 -2.06
CA PRO A 693 48.25 -11.91 -1.06
C PRO A 693 47.59 -11.62 0.31
N PRO A 694 47.56 -12.60 1.23
CA PRO A 694 46.87 -12.48 2.52
C PRO A 694 47.65 -11.63 3.54
N PRO A 695 47.00 -11.20 4.64
CA PRO A 695 47.47 -10.10 5.48
C PRO A 695 48.42 -10.59 6.59
N GLY A 696 49.47 -9.83 6.85
CA GLY A 696 50.28 -10.00 8.05
C GLY A 696 51.59 -9.22 8.02
N GLY A 697 51.75 -8.27 8.94
CA GLY A 697 53.05 -7.69 9.27
C GLY A 697 52.99 -6.22 9.69
N PRO A 698 53.66 -5.81 10.79
CA PRO A 698 53.46 -4.52 11.46
C PRO A 698 54.19 -3.37 10.75
N PHE A 699 53.69 -2.14 10.94
CA PHE A 699 54.35 -0.90 10.52
C PHE A 699 55.71 -0.70 11.21
N PRO A 700 56.71 -0.18 10.48
CA PRO A 700 57.78 0.66 11.05
C PRO A 700 57.91 2.00 10.26
N PRO A 701 58.69 2.99 10.75
CA PRO A 701 58.27 4.38 10.99
C PRO A 701 58.75 5.37 9.88
N PRO A 702 58.55 6.70 10.01
CA PRO A 702 58.58 7.61 8.87
C PRO A 702 59.98 8.16 8.56
N MET A 703 60.13 8.58 7.29
CA MET A 703 61.07 9.60 6.75
C MET A 703 62.52 9.12 6.50
N PRO A 704 63.27 9.77 5.59
CA PRO A 704 63.54 11.22 5.55
C PRO A 704 62.59 12.07 4.70
#